data_AF-A0A504XDV5-F1
#
_entry.id   AF-A0A504XDV5-F1
#
_cell.length_a   1.000
_cell.length_b   1.000
_cell.length_c   1.000
_cell.angle_alpha   90.00
_cell.angle_beta   90.00
_cell.angle_gamma   90.00
#
_symmetry.space_group_name_H-M   'P 1'
#
loop_
_entity.id
_entity.type
_entity.pdbx_description
1 polymer ?
#
loop_
_entity_poly.entity_id
_entity_poly.type
_entity_poly.pdbx_seq_one_letter_code
_entity_poly.pdbx_strand_id
1 'polypeptide(L)'
;MYAVSVSLGASSSYVAVAPVSSNTGTAAVSDAVPIKVVANSSGHRNTPVVAALTEQELLFGDNALHQYSRQPQNVVPYLFTYAAAAASIADAQHVLGTVSEHAAESEETTSGLLRVVEAAANQKYKGHCRLTQVASGTRQLGFQYASEPDGELVESFISAEDLFIRFLNYIKEHTIDGACGLTATTGRDKATSSSAKLFLTLVVPRYAFPGAADSAHAARRGRTVEWLKEAVQSSHLGAVVLNTSVVFSDEAAVTAYDAATQERRVPRLLSTAPHNVLVVDWGAHGLCLSLLCSRGGILVCPPQHHNVPYRCFTKGSAAVGDGYFAVGAGSGGDALDVALAERVAAQYMTQQRRLFASPSRNFNALLHLNHALPTIGSTEHPATRLLHEAIPSRAMRRLALLMAEKKVSLNTNPQATSVSVEAEAFYEGMDLIDTQTLTKNKLDNAIRSEWGLLDMFSKAVRAFADNYKDTWTDGFVDTVLLAGGMCQMPSLTKLLAASVQSPEQRSLFAAAVRVLDSSLMGNGVCADELLSVGGCHHSCRVAECYTMQRLATSRQSRKSAGKLQAVVVTQAAETATSVWDALTKGDDDESSDVEDCKQEALMSDPHSGVFLAGNVYLYVGDTTALTCAATQQLPCASLRVLLAHSAALPCRVAIPWSPASPEARTVLYLFTDVHGAPSTDSAADLVEVRPVNSAGLVLHAAAALARGGALGPLCITFTAQAKWNEASEREVQVSVQLVRLPSVGGADIASLVLTPGVFCSSYEFVLQ
;
A
#
# COMPACT_ATOMS: atom_id res chain seq x y z
N MET A 1 -4.23 -15.45 -17.30
CA MET A 1 -4.72 -14.20 -16.65
C MET A 1 -3.52 -13.49 -16.08
N TYR A 2 -3.60 -12.19 -15.83
CA TYR A 2 -2.49 -11.44 -15.23
C TYR A 2 -2.99 -10.65 -14.03
N ALA A 3 -2.18 -10.64 -12.98
CA ALA A 3 -2.27 -9.68 -11.89
C ALA A 3 -1.39 -8.49 -12.27
N VAL A 4 -1.94 -7.29 -12.21
CA VAL A 4 -1.29 -6.06 -12.62
C VAL A 4 -1.51 -5.02 -11.53
N SER A 5 -0.47 -4.28 -11.18
CA SER A 5 -0.60 -3.12 -10.33
C SER A 5 -0.04 -1.89 -11.00
N VAL A 6 -0.70 -0.75 -10.83
CA VAL A 6 -0.19 0.56 -11.22
C VAL A 6 -0.08 1.39 -9.95
N SER A 7 1.16 1.66 -9.53
CA SER A 7 1.41 2.60 -8.43
C SER A 7 1.44 4.02 -8.98
N LEU A 8 0.68 4.92 -8.37
CA LEU A 8 0.50 6.31 -8.78
C LEU A 8 1.09 7.23 -7.72
N GLY A 9 2.38 7.54 -7.85
CA GLY A 9 3.05 8.55 -7.03
C GLY A 9 2.81 9.97 -7.56
N ALA A 10 3.30 10.96 -6.81
CA ALA A 10 3.26 12.36 -7.26
C ALA A 10 4.09 12.56 -8.54
N SER A 11 5.35 12.11 -8.56
CA SER A 11 6.28 12.35 -9.68
C SER A 11 6.42 11.17 -10.65
N SER A 12 6.10 9.95 -10.22
CA SER A 12 6.41 8.72 -10.97
C SER A 12 5.36 7.65 -10.73
N SER A 13 5.12 6.86 -11.77
CA SER A 13 4.27 5.68 -11.74
C SER A 13 5.08 4.42 -12.07
N TYR A 14 4.75 3.32 -11.40
CA TYR A 14 5.41 2.02 -11.56
C TYR A 14 4.37 0.95 -11.86
N VAL A 15 4.69 0.05 -12.79
CA VAL A 15 3.83 -1.08 -13.15
C VAL A 15 4.50 -2.38 -12.73
N ALA A 16 3.79 -3.21 -11.99
CA ALA A 16 4.21 -4.57 -11.69
C ALA A 16 3.20 -5.59 -12.21
N VAL A 17 3.69 -6.72 -12.71
CA VAL A 17 2.89 -7.75 -13.36
C VAL A 17 3.31 -9.13 -12.88
N ALA A 18 2.34 -10.01 -12.70
CA ALA A 18 2.53 -11.43 -12.47
C ALA A 18 1.54 -12.28 -13.28
N PRO A 19 2.00 -13.33 -13.99
CA PRO A 19 1.10 -14.27 -14.64
C PRO A 19 0.33 -15.11 -13.62
N VAL A 20 -1.00 -15.11 -13.71
CA VAL A 20 -1.86 -15.95 -12.88
C VAL A 20 -2.12 -17.25 -13.64
N SER A 21 -1.51 -18.34 -13.17
CA SER A 21 -1.59 -19.67 -13.79
C SER A 21 -2.97 -20.29 -13.56
N SER A 22 -3.64 -20.74 -14.64
CA SER A 22 -4.95 -21.40 -14.60
C SER A 22 -4.87 -22.92 -14.42
N ASN A 23 -3.80 -23.45 -13.82
CA ASN A 23 -3.56 -24.90 -13.85
C ASN A 23 -4.65 -25.68 -13.10
N THR A 24 -5.40 -26.46 -13.87
CA THR A 24 -6.43 -27.42 -13.48
C THR A 24 -5.86 -28.76 -13.01
N GLY A 25 -4.55 -28.84 -12.76
CA GLY A 25 -3.85 -30.02 -12.25
C GLY A 25 -3.21 -29.76 -10.89
N THR A 26 -2.97 -30.84 -10.15
CA THR A 26 -2.22 -30.88 -8.88
C THR A 26 -0.83 -30.26 -9.00
N ALA A 27 -0.76 -28.93 -9.02
CA ALA A 27 0.48 -28.19 -8.94
C ALA A 27 0.91 -28.11 -7.48
N ALA A 28 2.15 -28.49 -7.23
CA ALA A 28 2.84 -28.34 -5.96
C ALA A 28 2.75 -26.89 -5.45
N VAL A 29 2.68 -26.72 -4.14
CA VAL A 29 2.74 -25.41 -3.48
C VAL A 29 4.13 -24.80 -3.64
N SER A 30 4.13 -23.54 -4.08
CA SER A 30 5.13 -22.49 -3.80
C SER A 30 6.47 -22.54 -4.52
N ASP A 31 6.47 -22.32 -5.83
CA ASP A 31 7.26 -21.19 -6.32
C ASP A 31 6.28 -20.03 -6.48
N ALA A 32 6.37 -19.01 -5.62
CA ALA A 32 5.59 -17.79 -5.79
C ALA A 32 5.87 -17.25 -7.20
N VAL A 33 4.80 -16.94 -7.95
CA VAL A 33 4.97 -16.38 -9.29
C VAL A 33 5.81 -15.12 -9.16
N PRO A 34 6.97 -15.01 -9.84
CA PRO A 34 7.85 -13.87 -9.65
C PRO A 34 7.16 -12.62 -10.16
N ILE A 35 6.83 -11.71 -9.24
CA ILE A 35 6.34 -10.38 -9.58
C ILE A 35 7.48 -9.62 -10.24
N LYS A 36 7.19 -9.03 -11.41
CA LYS A 36 8.15 -8.24 -12.17
C LYS A 36 7.65 -6.81 -12.29
N VAL A 37 8.48 -5.85 -11.91
CA VAL A 37 8.26 -4.46 -12.27
C VAL A 37 8.71 -4.28 -13.71
N VAL A 38 7.85 -3.69 -14.52
CA VAL A 38 7.99 -3.63 -15.97
C VAL A 38 8.53 -2.26 -16.39
N ALA A 39 9.44 -2.25 -17.36
CA ALA A 39 9.87 -1.02 -18.02
C ALA A 39 8.84 -0.56 -19.06
N ASN A 40 8.69 0.76 -19.19
CA ASN A 40 7.94 1.38 -20.27
C ASN A 40 8.67 1.22 -21.62
N SER A 41 8.05 1.69 -22.70
CA SER A 41 8.63 1.65 -24.06
C SER A 41 9.96 2.39 -24.22
N SER A 42 10.29 3.32 -23.31
CA SER A 42 11.58 4.02 -23.27
C SER A 42 12.67 3.24 -22.51
N GLY A 43 12.32 2.08 -21.93
CA GLY A 43 13.25 1.25 -21.15
C GLY A 43 13.38 1.67 -19.68
N HIS A 44 12.54 2.59 -19.19
CA HIS A 44 12.53 3.04 -17.80
C HIS A 44 11.48 2.29 -16.99
N ARG A 45 11.83 1.80 -15.78
CA ARG A 45 10.89 1.13 -14.86
C ARG A 45 9.89 2.09 -14.21
N ASN A 46 10.17 3.39 -14.27
CA ASN A 46 9.27 4.45 -13.87
C ASN A 46 8.74 5.21 -15.09
N THR A 47 7.49 5.64 -15.02
CA THR A 47 6.89 6.57 -15.98
C THR A 47 6.61 7.89 -15.27
N PRO A 48 7.15 9.03 -15.71
CA PRO A 48 6.84 10.33 -15.12
C PRO A 48 5.33 10.64 -15.16
N VAL A 49 4.78 11.09 -14.03
CA VAL A 49 3.35 11.46 -13.92
C VAL A 49 3.16 12.90 -14.37
N VAL A 50 3.38 13.12 -15.67
CA VAL A 50 3.43 14.44 -16.32
C VAL A 50 2.74 14.34 -17.68
N ALA A 51 2.04 15.40 -18.07
CA ALA A 51 1.52 15.58 -19.42
C ALA A 51 2.01 16.89 -20.04
N ALA A 52 2.09 16.93 -21.37
CA ALA A 52 2.28 18.17 -22.11
C ALA A 52 1.14 18.33 -23.12
N LEU A 53 0.45 19.48 -23.03
CA LEU A 53 -0.66 19.89 -23.86
C LEU A 53 -0.08 20.66 -25.06
N THR A 54 0.33 19.94 -26.11
CA THR A 54 0.84 20.57 -27.32
C THR A 54 -0.28 20.84 -28.32
N GLU A 55 -0.01 21.67 -29.31
CA GLU A 55 -1.00 22.09 -30.32
C GLU A 55 -1.58 20.91 -31.12
N GLN A 56 -0.74 19.89 -31.40
CA GLN A 56 -1.08 18.77 -32.27
C GLN A 56 -1.42 17.49 -31.50
N GLU A 57 -0.73 17.22 -30.39
CA GLU A 57 -0.90 15.98 -29.63
C GLU A 57 -0.70 16.15 -28.12
N LEU A 58 -1.25 15.20 -27.36
CA LEU A 58 -1.01 15.09 -25.93
C LEU A 58 0.16 14.15 -25.67
N LEU A 59 1.21 14.67 -25.05
CA LEU A 59 2.37 13.88 -24.65
C LEU A 59 2.24 13.48 -23.19
N PHE A 60 2.78 12.30 -22.85
CA PHE A 60 2.88 11.82 -21.47
C PHE A 60 4.30 11.30 -21.17
N GLY A 61 4.60 11.09 -19.90
CA GLY A 61 5.85 10.47 -19.46
C GLY A 61 7.07 11.32 -19.79
N ASP A 62 8.15 10.67 -20.23
CA ASP A 62 9.43 11.33 -20.55
C ASP A 62 9.28 12.38 -21.67
N ASN A 63 8.43 12.11 -22.66
CA ASN A 63 8.19 13.01 -23.78
C ASN A 63 7.56 14.33 -23.31
N ALA A 64 6.59 14.25 -22.39
CA ALA A 64 6.01 15.43 -21.76
C ALA A 64 7.03 16.20 -20.90
N LEU A 65 7.84 15.46 -20.12
CA LEU A 65 8.84 16.06 -19.23
C LEU A 65 9.90 16.84 -20.02
N HIS A 66 10.31 16.35 -21.20
CA HIS A 66 11.26 17.05 -22.07
C HIS A 66 10.75 18.42 -22.55
N GLN A 67 9.44 18.60 -22.70
CA GLN A 67 8.85 19.88 -23.09
C GLN A 67 8.96 20.95 -22.00
N TYR A 68 9.08 20.55 -20.72
CA TYR A 68 9.04 21.47 -19.59
C TYR A 68 10.10 22.58 -19.68
N SER A 69 11.29 22.26 -20.19
CA SER A 69 12.35 23.26 -20.35
C SER A 69 12.05 24.31 -21.41
N ARG A 70 11.27 23.97 -22.45
CA ARG A 70 11.00 24.82 -23.61
C ARG A 70 9.66 25.55 -23.49
N GLN A 71 8.60 24.80 -23.19
CA GLN A 71 7.22 25.27 -23.13
C GLN A 71 6.60 24.88 -21.78
N PRO A 72 7.06 25.49 -20.67
CA PRO A 72 6.61 25.11 -19.34
C PRO A 72 5.10 25.31 -19.17
N GLN A 73 4.54 26.35 -19.82
CA GLN A 73 3.12 26.70 -19.73
C GLN A 73 2.18 25.64 -20.31
N ASN A 74 2.69 24.70 -21.08
CA ASN A 74 1.96 23.59 -21.66
C ASN A 74 2.13 22.28 -20.85
N VAL A 75 2.99 22.27 -19.83
CA VAL A 75 3.31 21.05 -19.07
C VAL A 75 2.53 21.03 -17.76
N VAL A 76 1.82 19.94 -17.53
CA VAL A 76 1.09 19.61 -16.30
C VAL A 76 1.92 18.60 -15.49
N PRO A 77 2.69 19.02 -14.47
CA PRO A 77 3.35 18.11 -13.54
C PRO A 77 2.33 17.50 -12.57
N TYR A 78 2.71 16.40 -11.91
CA TYR A 78 1.93 15.80 -10.81
C TYR A 78 0.46 15.51 -11.17
N LEU A 79 0.25 15.09 -12.42
CA LEU A 79 -1.05 14.92 -13.06
C LEU A 79 -2.06 14.16 -12.18
N PHE A 80 -1.64 13.04 -11.58
CA PHE A 80 -2.49 12.25 -10.70
C PHE A 80 -2.98 13.03 -9.47
N THR A 81 -2.09 13.77 -8.80
CA THR A 81 -2.47 14.52 -7.60
C THR A 81 -3.33 15.74 -7.89
N TYR A 82 -3.21 16.35 -9.08
CA TYR A 82 -4.17 17.35 -9.55
C TYR A 82 -5.55 16.73 -9.83
N ALA A 83 -5.61 15.55 -10.46
CA ALA A 83 -6.86 14.83 -10.67
C ALA A 83 -7.53 14.46 -9.33
N ALA A 84 -6.77 13.95 -8.35
CA ALA A 84 -7.27 13.66 -7.01
C ALA A 84 -7.78 14.93 -6.29
N ALA A 85 -7.08 16.06 -6.42
CA ALA A 85 -7.53 17.33 -5.86
C ALA A 85 -8.83 17.82 -6.51
N ALA A 86 -8.94 17.72 -7.84
CA ALA A 86 -10.15 18.08 -8.58
C ALA A 86 -11.35 17.20 -8.18
N ALA A 87 -11.16 15.88 -8.10
CA ALA A 87 -12.19 14.93 -7.67
C ALA A 87 -12.65 15.22 -6.23
N SER A 88 -11.72 15.51 -5.31
CA SER A 88 -12.05 15.88 -3.92
C SER A 88 -12.87 17.17 -3.83
N ILE A 89 -12.62 18.16 -4.69
CA ILE A 89 -13.41 19.40 -4.74
C ILE A 89 -14.79 19.13 -5.32
N ALA A 90 -14.89 18.31 -6.38
CA ALA A 90 -16.15 17.93 -6.99
C ALA A 90 -17.07 17.19 -6.00
N ASP A 91 -16.53 16.22 -5.24
CA ASP A 91 -17.26 15.48 -4.21
C ASP A 91 -17.80 16.41 -3.11
N ALA A 92 -16.96 17.32 -2.59
CA ALA A 92 -17.38 18.31 -1.60
C ALA A 92 -18.51 19.23 -2.11
N GLN A 93 -18.48 19.62 -3.38
CA GLN A 93 -19.51 20.43 -4.01
C GLN A 93 -20.83 19.67 -4.17
N HIS A 94 -20.78 18.38 -4.51
CA HIS A 94 -21.97 17.53 -4.61
C HIS A 94 -22.69 17.38 -3.26
N VAL A 95 -21.92 17.25 -2.16
CA VAL A 95 -22.46 17.19 -0.80
C VAL A 95 -23.14 18.51 -0.40
N LEU A 96 -22.57 19.66 -0.75
CA LEU A 96 -23.16 20.98 -0.43
C LEU A 96 -24.39 21.31 -1.27
N GLY A 97 -24.42 20.90 -2.54
CA GLY A 97 -25.53 21.15 -3.48
C GLY A 97 -26.84 20.46 -3.09
N THR A 98 -26.80 19.46 -2.22
CA THR A 98 -28.00 18.77 -1.69
C THR A 98 -28.60 19.44 -0.46
N VAL A 99 -27.96 20.48 0.12
CA VAL A 99 -28.34 21.03 1.44
C VAL A 99 -28.80 22.50 1.41
N SER A 100 -28.59 23.30 0.35
CA SER A 100 -29.13 24.66 0.33
C SER A 100 -29.26 25.28 -1.07
N GLU A 101 -30.49 25.63 -1.47
CA GLU A 101 -30.76 26.58 -2.55
C GLU A 101 -30.48 28.05 -2.16
N HIS A 102 -30.16 28.35 -0.89
CA HIS A 102 -29.98 29.73 -0.42
C HIS A 102 -28.72 29.87 0.45
N ALA A 103 -27.57 30.09 -0.17
CA ALA A 103 -26.41 30.66 0.52
C ALA A 103 -25.61 31.56 -0.43
N ALA A 104 -25.48 32.82 -0.02
CA ALA A 104 -24.67 33.85 -0.67
C ALA A 104 -23.21 33.42 -0.82
N GLU A 105 -22.57 33.93 -1.88
CA GLU A 105 -21.13 33.90 -2.21
C GLU A 105 -20.25 33.16 -1.20
N SER A 106 -20.18 31.83 -1.33
CA SER A 106 -19.29 31.00 -0.52
C SER A 106 -17.85 31.24 -0.94
N GLU A 107 -17.00 31.56 0.03
CA GLU A 107 -15.53 31.60 -0.10
C GLU A 107 -15.02 30.38 -0.88
N GLU A 108 -14.05 30.63 -1.75
CA GLU A 108 -13.38 29.70 -2.65
C GLU A 108 -12.87 28.47 -1.85
N THR A 109 -13.61 27.36 -1.90
CA THR A 109 -13.28 26.10 -1.22
C THR A 109 -12.10 25.42 -1.92
N THR A 110 -10.91 26.00 -1.79
CA THR A 110 -9.67 25.41 -2.26
C THR A 110 -9.32 24.20 -1.40
N SER A 111 -9.32 23.00 -1.98
CA SER A 111 -8.91 21.78 -1.28
C SER A 111 -7.49 21.93 -0.73
N GLY A 112 -7.25 21.47 0.50
CA GLY A 112 -5.92 21.45 1.11
C GLY A 112 -4.89 20.71 0.24
N LEU A 113 -5.33 19.67 -0.49
CA LEU A 113 -4.49 18.95 -1.45
C LEU A 113 -4.09 19.82 -2.64
N LEU A 114 -4.99 20.68 -3.15
CA LEU A 114 -4.68 21.55 -4.29
C LEU A 114 -3.57 22.55 -3.94
N ARG A 115 -3.70 23.26 -2.81
CA ARG A 115 -2.70 24.24 -2.32
C ARG A 115 -1.31 23.62 -2.22
N VAL A 116 -1.28 22.36 -1.81
CA VAL A 116 -0.10 21.54 -1.66
C VAL A 116 0.56 21.20 -3.00
N VAL A 117 -0.22 20.72 -3.96
CA VAL A 117 0.30 20.33 -5.27
C VAL A 117 0.81 21.57 -6.00
N GLU A 118 0.07 22.67 -5.94
CA GLU A 118 0.50 23.96 -6.50
C GLU A 118 1.77 24.48 -5.84
N ALA A 119 1.91 24.37 -4.53
CA ALA A 119 3.12 24.75 -3.83
C ALA A 119 4.34 23.95 -4.32
N ALA A 120 4.22 22.62 -4.42
CA ALA A 120 5.28 21.77 -4.96
C ALA A 120 5.61 22.10 -6.43
N ALA A 121 4.58 22.33 -7.25
CA ALA A 121 4.74 22.67 -8.65
C ALA A 121 5.38 24.05 -8.84
N ASN A 122 5.06 25.02 -7.99
CA ASN A 122 5.71 26.33 -7.99
C ASN A 122 7.18 26.27 -7.53
N GLN A 123 7.56 25.26 -6.74
CA GLN A 123 8.95 25.08 -6.31
C GLN A 123 9.83 24.51 -7.43
N LYS A 124 9.49 23.35 -7.99
CA LYS A 124 10.31 22.67 -9.01
C LYS A 124 9.92 23.04 -10.43
N TYR A 125 8.62 23.11 -10.71
CA TYR A 125 8.06 23.30 -12.04
C TYR A 125 7.61 24.75 -12.30
N LYS A 126 8.47 25.74 -12.00
CA LYS A 126 8.18 27.17 -12.28
C LYS A 126 7.67 27.39 -13.71
N GLY A 127 6.54 28.07 -13.84
CA GLY A 127 5.88 28.39 -15.12
C GLY A 127 5.04 27.27 -15.74
N HIS A 128 4.74 26.19 -15.00
CA HIS A 128 3.89 25.08 -15.45
C HIS A 128 2.46 25.51 -15.84
N CYS A 129 1.77 24.64 -16.58
CA CYS A 129 0.34 24.76 -16.88
C CYS A 129 -0.48 24.63 -15.59
N ARG A 130 -1.25 25.66 -15.24
CA ARG A 130 -2.00 25.72 -13.98
C ARG A 130 -3.37 25.07 -14.11
N LEU A 131 -3.83 24.49 -12.99
CA LEU A 131 -5.22 24.08 -12.87
C LEU A 131 -6.11 25.33 -12.87
N THR A 132 -7.19 25.28 -13.64
CA THR A 132 -8.17 26.35 -13.81
C THR A 132 -9.58 25.77 -13.74
N GLN A 133 -10.57 26.64 -13.56
CA GLN A 133 -11.98 26.26 -13.60
C GLN A 133 -12.61 26.69 -14.93
N VAL A 134 -13.49 25.85 -15.48
CA VAL A 134 -14.27 26.20 -16.68
C VAL A 134 -15.21 27.36 -16.37
N ALA A 135 -15.21 28.40 -17.23
CA ALA A 135 -16.08 29.56 -17.07
C ALA A 135 -17.57 29.26 -17.35
N SER A 136 -17.88 28.21 -18.12
CA SER A 136 -19.22 27.87 -18.59
C SER A 136 -20.01 26.98 -17.62
N GLY A 137 -20.43 27.50 -16.46
CA GLY A 137 -21.48 26.92 -15.60
C GLY A 137 -21.22 25.57 -14.91
N THR A 138 -20.54 24.63 -15.56
CA THR A 138 -20.01 23.40 -14.98
C THR A 138 -18.77 23.75 -14.17
N ARG A 139 -18.80 23.56 -12.85
CA ARG A 139 -17.68 23.81 -11.93
C ARG A 139 -16.52 22.80 -12.08
N GLN A 140 -16.23 22.37 -13.30
CA GLN A 140 -15.20 21.37 -13.60
C GLN A 140 -13.81 22.01 -13.57
N LEU A 141 -12.87 21.34 -12.92
CA LEU A 141 -11.47 21.75 -12.83
C LEU A 141 -10.62 21.03 -13.88
N GLY A 142 -9.68 21.74 -14.48
CA GLY A 142 -8.84 21.20 -15.55
C GLY A 142 -7.86 22.22 -16.10
N PHE A 143 -7.40 22.01 -17.32
CA PHE A 143 -6.28 22.73 -17.90
C PHE A 143 -6.66 23.36 -19.23
N GLN A 144 -6.34 24.64 -19.37
CA GLN A 144 -6.48 25.37 -20.61
C GLN A 144 -5.22 25.23 -21.45
N TYR A 145 -5.39 25.03 -22.75
CA TYR A 145 -4.31 24.93 -23.72
C TYR A 145 -4.77 25.38 -25.10
N ALA A 146 -3.82 25.72 -25.97
CA ALA A 146 -4.12 25.98 -27.38
C ALA A 146 -3.95 24.69 -28.18
N SER A 147 -4.94 24.39 -29.02
CA SER A 147 -4.93 23.24 -29.94
C SER A 147 -5.12 23.71 -31.37
N GLU A 148 -4.52 23.01 -32.34
CA GLU A 148 -4.69 23.28 -33.78
C GLU A 148 -5.32 22.07 -34.50
N PRO A 149 -6.60 21.73 -34.25
CA PRO A 149 -7.23 20.56 -34.87
C PRO A 149 -7.34 20.64 -36.41
N ASP A 150 -7.36 21.85 -36.98
CA ASP A 150 -7.46 22.10 -38.43
C ASP A 150 -6.53 23.25 -38.91
N GLY A 151 -5.43 23.50 -38.18
CA GLY A 151 -4.50 24.61 -38.48
C GLY A 151 -4.96 26.00 -38.02
N GLU A 152 -6.08 26.08 -37.29
CA GLU A 152 -6.50 27.27 -36.54
C GLU A 152 -6.26 27.05 -35.03
N LEU A 153 -5.65 28.03 -34.38
CA LEU A 153 -5.44 28.03 -32.92
C LEU A 153 -6.77 28.23 -32.19
N VAL A 154 -7.22 27.17 -31.52
CA VAL A 154 -8.42 27.17 -30.69
C VAL A 154 -8.03 26.99 -29.22
N GLU A 155 -8.56 27.85 -28.35
CA GLU A 155 -8.49 27.63 -26.90
C GLU A 155 -9.35 26.43 -26.53
N SER A 156 -8.66 25.41 -26.01
CA SER A 156 -9.22 24.14 -25.61
C SER A 156 -9.09 23.95 -24.10
N PHE A 157 -9.96 23.10 -23.56
CA PHE A 157 -9.97 22.73 -22.15
C PHE A 157 -10.00 21.20 -22.03
N ILE A 158 -9.23 20.66 -21.09
CA ILE A 158 -9.30 19.25 -20.70
C ILE A 158 -9.46 19.14 -19.19
N SER A 159 -10.42 18.36 -18.72
CA SER A 159 -10.61 18.16 -17.28
C SER A 159 -9.42 17.40 -16.69
N ALA A 160 -9.16 17.61 -15.40
CA ALA A 160 -8.07 16.89 -14.72
C ALA A 160 -8.30 15.37 -14.72
N GLU A 161 -9.56 14.94 -14.65
CA GLU A 161 -9.97 13.54 -14.71
C GLU A 161 -9.76 12.94 -16.12
N ASP A 162 -10.21 13.63 -17.17
CA ASP A 162 -10.00 13.17 -18.56
C ASP A 162 -8.52 13.06 -18.91
N LEU A 163 -7.72 14.01 -18.43
CA LEU A 163 -6.26 13.96 -18.60
C LEU A 163 -5.65 12.75 -17.88
N PHE A 164 -6.18 12.37 -16.72
CA PHE A 164 -5.82 11.15 -16.01
C PHE A 164 -6.25 9.86 -16.72
N ILE A 165 -7.47 9.82 -17.27
CA ILE A 165 -7.93 8.70 -18.10
C ILE A 165 -6.98 8.50 -19.30
N ARG A 166 -6.56 9.59 -19.96
CA ARG A 166 -5.58 9.51 -21.06
C ARG A 166 -4.19 9.07 -20.59
N PHE A 167 -3.78 9.43 -19.39
CA PHE A 167 -2.54 8.91 -18.79
C PHE A 167 -2.62 7.39 -18.52
N LEU A 168 -3.77 6.87 -18.07
CA LEU A 168 -3.98 5.42 -17.94
C LEU A 168 -3.90 4.70 -19.29
N ASN A 169 -4.43 5.31 -20.36
CA ASN A 169 -4.28 4.78 -21.73
C ASN A 169 -2.80 4.70 -22.12
N TYR A 170 -2.02 5.73 -21.82
CA TYR A 170 -0.59 5.76 -22.07
C TYR A 170 0.15 4.64 -21.30
N ILE A 171 -0.13 4.46 -20.00
CA ILE A 171 0.46 3.37 -19.21
C ILE A 171 0.10 2.01 -19.81
N LYS A 172 -1.15 1.83 -20.24
CA LYS A 172 -1.59 0.58 -20.86
C LYS A 172 -0.78 0.28 -22.11
N GLU A 173 -0.74 1.22 -23.06
CA GLU A 173 -0.09 1.06 -24.36
C GLU A 173 1.42 0.86 -24.23
N HIS A 174 2.07 1.69 -23.42
CA HIS A 174 3.54 1.73 -23.34
C HIS A 174 4.14 0.79 -22.32
N THR A 175 3.34 0.15 -21.46
CA THR A 175 3.85 -0.74 -20.39
C THR A 175 3.05 -2.04 -20.26
N ILE A 176 1.74 -1.98 -20.06
CA ILE A 176 0.93 -3.17 -19.72
C ILE A 176 0.76 -4.10 -20.93
N ASP A 177 0.52 -3.55 -22.11
CA ASP A 177 0.21 -4.34 -23.32
C ASP A 177 1.38 -5.27 -23.68
N GLY A 178 2.59 -4.73 -23.70
CA GLY A 178 3.81 -5.52 -23.93
C GLY A 178 4.05 -6.57 -22.84
N ALA A 179 3.83 -6.24 -21.57
CA ALA A 179 4.05 -7.15 -20.45
C ALA A 179 3.05 -8.31 -20.37
N CYS A 180 1.81 -8.05 -20.77
CA CYS A 180 0.70 -9.00 -20.69
C CYS A 180 0.41 -9.69 -22.04
N GLY A 181 1.16 -9.38 -23.10
CA GLY A 181 0.95 -9.92 -24.44
C GLY A 181 -0.40 -9.52 -25.04
N LEU A 182 -0.88 -8.31 -24.74
CA LEU A 182 -2.11 -7.76 -25.30
C LEU A 182 -1.82 -7.18 -26.68
N THR A 183 -2.74 -7.34 -27.63
CA THR A 183 -2.67 -6.66 -28.92
C THR A 183 -2.98 -5.17 -28.72
N ALA A 184 -2.15 -4.28 -29.28
CA ALA A 184 -2.34 -2.84 -29.20
C ALA A 184 -3.75 -2.47 -29.67
N THR A 185 -4.58 -1.99 -28.75
CA THR A 185 -5.95 -1.54 -29.04
C THR A 185 -5.89 -0.08 -29.48
N THR A 186 -5.67 0.17 -30.77
CA THR A 186 -5.81 1.51 -31.35
C THR A 186 -7.28 1.74 -31.69
N GLY A 187 -8.03 2.33 -30.76
CA GLY A 187 -9.41 2.77 -30.99
C GLY A 187 -10.51 1.86 -30.41
N ARG A 188 -11.69 2.46 -30.25
CA ARG A 188 -12.93 1.86 -29.68
C ARG A 188 -13.60 0.85 -30.61
N ASP A 189 -13.02 0.58 -31.78
CA ASP A 189 -13.58 -0.33 -32.77
C ASP A 189 -13.32 -1.78 -32.39
N LYS A 190 -14.41 -2.56 -32.37
CA LYS A 190 -14.54 -3.98 -31.98
C LYS A 190 -13.22 -4.76 -32.02
N ALA A 191 -12.51 -4.73 -30.88
CA ALA A 191 -11.34 -5.56 -30.65
C ALA A 191 -11.73 -7.03 -30.85
N THR A 192 -11.06 -7.71 -31.78
CA THR A 192 -10.95 -9.17 -31.74
C THR A 192 -10.48 -9.55 -30.35
N SER A 193 -11.34 -10.24 -29.59
CA SER A 193 -11.18 -10.44 -28.14
C SER A 193 -9.79 -10.99 -27.81
N SER A 194 -8.90 -10.16 -27.27
CA SER A 194 -7.70 -10.68 -26.63
C SER A 194 -8.18 -11.59 -25.49
N SER A 195 -7.74 -12.85 -25.46
CA SER A 195 -8.16 -13.82 -24.44
C SER A 195 -7.60 -13.50 -23.05
N ALA A 196 -6.65 -12.57 -22.96
CA ALA A 196 -6.02 -12.19 -21.72
C ALA A 196 -6.94 -11.27 -20.91
N LYS A 197 -7.00 -11.55 -19.62
CA LYS A 197 -7.83 -10.85 -18.64
C LYS A 197 -6.96 -10.41 -17.48
N LEU A 198 -7.17 -9.17 -17.02
CA LEU A 198 -6.36 -8.53 -15.99
C LEU A 198 -7.13 -8.41 -14.66
N PHE A 199 -6.43 -8.60 -13.55
CA PHE A 199 -6.83 -8.13 -12.23
C PHE A 199 -5.95 -6.93 -11.93
N LEU A 200 -6.55 -5.75 -11.76
CA LEU A 200 -5.82 -4.49 -11.65
C LEU A 200 -5.93 -3.93 -10.23
N THR A 201 -4.80 -3.61 -9.62
CA THR A 201 -4.75 -2.80 -8.39
C THR A 201 -4.11 -1.45 -8.66
N LEU A 202 -4.85 -0.36 -8.42
CA LEU A 202 -4.28 0.97 -8.34
C LEU A 202 -3.73 1.19 -6.92
N VAL A 203 -2.44 1.50 -6.82
CA VAL A 203 -1.82 1.84 -5.53
C VAL A 203 -1.65 3.36 -5.46
N VAL A 204 -2.32 3.99 -4.49
CA VAL A 204 -2.40 5.45 -4.39
C VAL A 204 -1.93 5.95 -3.02
N PRO A 205 -1.31 7.14 -2.93
CA PRO A 205 -0.93 7.73 -1.66
C PRO A 205 -2.17 8.05 -0.82
N ARG A 206 -2.18 7.61 0.43
CA ARG A 206 -3.27 7.90 1.37
C ARG A 206 -3.55 9.39 1.53
N TYR A 207 -2.50 10.20 1.50
CA TYR A 207 -2.64 11.65 1.64
C TYR A 207 -3.46 12.33 0.54
N ALA A 208 -3.61 11.70 -0.63
CA ALA A 208 -4.42 12.24 -1.71
C ALA A 208 -5.93 12.04 -1.48
N PHE A 209 -6.30 11.26 -0.46
CA PHE A 209 -7.68 10.88 -0.14
C PHE A 209 -7.99 11.11 1.34
N PRO A 210 -7.95 12.37 1.83
CA PRO A 210 -8.20 12.67 3.24
C PRO A 210 -9.56 12.14 3.73
N GLY A 211 -10.61 12.20 2.90
CA GLY A 211 -11.93 11.67 3.22
C GLY A 211 -11.98 10.15 3.50
N ALA A 212 -10.98 9.41 3.04
CA ALA A 212 -10.80 7.98 3.27
C ALA A 212 -9.72 7.65 4.32
N ALA A 213 -9.06 8.68 4.88
CA ALA A 213 -7.94 8.53 5.81
C ALA A 213 -8.39 8.34 7.27
N ASP A 214 -9.52 8.94 7.67
CA ASP A 214 -9.98 8.89 9.06
C ASP A 214 -11.01 7.78 9.38
N SER A 215 -11.51 7.03 8.39
CA SER A 215 -12.64 6.14 8.61
C SER A 215 -12.24 4.68 8.75
N ALA A 216 -12.52 4.09 9.91
CA ALA A 216 -12.75 2.64 10.05
C ALA A 216 -13.93 2.15 9.19
N HIS A 217 -14.77 3.07 8.68
CA HIS A 217 -15.93 2.79 7.83
C HIS A 217 -15.54 2.62 6.34
N ALA A 218 -15.66 1.40 5.83
CA ALA A 218 -15.38 1.05 4.43
C ALA A 218 -16.26 1.79 3.41
N ALA A 219 -17.50 2.15 3.77
CA ALA A 219 -18.42 2.90 2.90
C ALA A 219 -17.87 4.28 2.47
N ARG A 220 -17.28 5.05 3.40
CA ARG A 220 -16.70 6.36 3.10
C ARG A 220 -15.42 6.24 2.25
N ARG A 221 -14.59 5.23 2.56
CA ARG A 221 -13.41 4.87 1.76
C ARG A 221 -13.80 4.51 0.33
N GLY A 222 -14.85 3.69 0.14
CA GLY A 222 -15.37 3.28 -1.17
C GLY A 222 -15.75 4.47 -2.03
N ARG A 223 -16.61 5.37 -1.52
CA ARG A 223 -17.05 6.57 -2.26
C ARG A 223 -15.91 7.49 -2.66
N THR A 224 -14.95 7.74 -1.77
CA THR A 224 -13.83 8.65 -2.03
C THR A 224 -12.86 8.15 -3.11
N VAL A 225 -12.77 6.83 -3.33
CA VAL A 225 -11.87 6.24 -4.34
C VAL A 225 -12.61 5.74 -5.59
N GLU A 226 -13.94 5.83 -5.63
CA GLU A 226 -14.76 5.23 -6.70
C GLU A 226 -14.46 5.84 -8.08
N TRP A 227 -14.21 7.15 -8.14
CA TRP A 227 -13.82 7.84 -9.38
C TRP A 227 -12.58 7.22 -10.04
N LEU A 228 -11.68 6.59 -9.27
CA LEU A 228 -10.52 5.88 -9.84
C LEU A 228 -10.94 4.61 -10.59
N LYS A 229 -11.94 3.90 -10.08
CA LYS A 229 -12.49 2.72 -10.77
C LYS A 229 -13.23 3.15 -12.03
N GLU A 230 -14.01 4.22 -11.96
CA GLU A 230 -14.68 4.84 -13.11
C GLU A 230 -13.69 5.32 -14.16
N ALA A 231 -12.57 5.93 -13.76
CA ALA A 231 -11.50 6.33 -14.65
C ALA A 231 -10.85 5.12 -15.35
N VAL A 232 -10.63 4.00 -14.64
CA VAL A 232 -10.15 2.75 -15.24
C VAL A 232 -11.17 2.20 -16.25
N GLN A 233 -12.45 2.17 -15.90
CA GLN A 233 -13.52 1.70 -16.79
C GLN A 233 -13.65 2.58 -18.05
N SER A 234 -13.45 3.89 -17.90
CA SER A 234 -13.49 4.86 -19.00
C SER A 234 -12.24 4.86 -19.86
N SER A 235 -11.13 4.31 -19.34
CA SER A 235 -9.88 4.13 -20.08
C SER A 235 -9.91 2.88 -20.97
N HIS A 236 -8.89 2.72 -21.82
CA HIS A 236 -8.65 1.51 -22.61
C HIS A 236 -8.42 0.25 -21.76
N LEU A 237 -8.19 0.38 -20.45
CA LEU A 237 -8.10 -0.75 -19.52
C LEU A 237 -9.46 -1.40 -19.25
N GLY A 238 -10.56 -0.64 -19.32
CA GLY A 238 -11.91 -1.14 -19.03
C GLY A 238 -12.34 -2.33 -19.90
N ALA A 239 -11.77 -2.47 -21.09
CA ALA A 239 -12.06 -3.59 -22.00
C ALA A 239 -11.38 -4.92 -21.60
N VAL A 240 -10.33 -4.89 -20.77
CA VAL A 240 -9.48 -6.07 -20.45
C VAL A 240 -9.41 -6.40 -18.96
N VAL A 241 -9.76 -5.44 -18.10
CA VAL A 241 -9.76 -5.60 -16.64
C VAL A 241 -11.04 -6.30 -16.18
N LEU A 242 -10.89 -7.38 -15.42
CA LEU A 242 -11.99 -8.11 -14.77
C LEU A 242 -12.41 -7.50 -13.43
N ASN A 243 -11.44 -6.96 -12.69
CA ASN A 243 -11.66 -6.37 -11.38
C ASN A 243 -10.61 -5.28 -11.15
N THR A 244 -11.06 -4.16 -10.58
CA THR A 244 -10.22 -3.03 -10.19
C THR A 244 -10.30 -2.86 -8.67
N SER A 245 -9.16 -2.97 -8.01
CA SER A 245 -9.00 -2.66 -6.58
C SER A 245 -8.21 -1.38 -6.40
N VAL A 246 -8.49 -0.64 -5.32
CA VAL A 246 -7.69 0.53 -4.92
C VAL A 246 -7.10 0.27 -3.53
N VAL A 247 -5.77 0.30 -3.44
CA VAL A 247 -5.02 0.05 -2.20
C VAL A 247 -4.16 1.28 -1.89
N PHE A 248 -4.00 1.61 -0.62
CA PHE A 248 -3.12 2.72 -0.24
C PHE A 248 -1.64 2.32 -0.24
N SER A 249 -0.74 3.27 -0.49
CA SER A 249 0.70 2.98 -0.59
C SER A 249 1.27 2.34 0.68
N ASP A 250 0.83 2.77 1.86
CA ASP A 250 1.23 2.20 3.15
C ASP A 250 0.81 0.71 3.30
N GLU A 251 -0.43 0.40 2.94
CA GLU A 251 -0.97 -0.97 2.93
C GLU A 251 -0.21 -1.87 1.93
N ALA A 252 0.06 -1.34 0.74
CA ALA A 252 0.83 -2.04 -0.28
C ALA A 252 2.28 -2.28 0.18
N ALA A 253 2.91 -1.32 0.85
CA ALA A 253 4.26 -1.46 1.38
C ALA A 253 4.35 -2.62 2.38
N VAL A 254 3.41 -2.73 3.32
CA VAL A 254 3.35 -3.85 4.26
C VAL A 254 3.08 -5.16 3.54
N THR A 255 2.16 -5.17 2.57
CA THR A 255 1.84 -6.37 1.78
C THR A 255 3.07 -6.90 1.03
N ALA A 256 3.86 -6.02 0.42
CA ALA A 256 5.10 -6.40 -0.27
C ALA A 256 6.11 -7.01 0.71
N TYR A 257 6.22 -6.42 1.89
CA TYR A 257 7.14 -6.90 2.92
C TYR A 257 6.73 -8.26 3.48
N ASP A 258 5.46 -8.42 3.85
CA ASP A 258 4.92 -9.67 4.37
C ASP A 258 5.11 -10.80 3.36
N ALA A 259 4.89 -10.56 2.07
CA ALA A 259 5.14 -11.54 1.02
C ALA A 259 6.63 -11.95 0.91
N ALA A 260 7.56 -11.00 0.97
CA ALA A 260 8.99 -11.30 0.90
C ALA A 260 9.51 -12.12 2.10
N THR A 261 8.93 -11.92 3.30
CA THR A 261 9.28 -12.72 4.48
C THR A 261 8.83 -14.17 4.38
N GLN A 262 7.72 -14.44 3.68
CA GLN A 262 7.24 -15.80 3.41
C GLN A 262 8.20 -16.55 2.47
N GLU A 263 8.74 -15.89 1.45
CA GLU A 263 9.63 -16.51 0.46
C GLU A 263 11.04 -16.82 1.00
N ARG A 264 11.56 -16.00 1.93
CA ARG A 264 12.99 -16.02 2.30
C ARG A 264 13.37 -16.76 3.58
N ARG A 265 12.44 -17.46 4.24
CA ARG A 265 12.70 -18.17 5.53
C ARG A 265 13.40 -17.29 6.59
N VAL A 266 13.12 -15.98 6.61
CA VAL A 266 13.53 -15.09 7.70
C VAL A 266 12.60 -15.39 8.89
N PRO A 267 13.06 -15.36 10.16
CA PRO A 267 12.20 -15.60 11.32
C PRO A 267 10.94 -14.73 11.24
N ARG A 268 9.79 -15.41 11.25
CA ARG A 268 8.45 -14.90 10.94
C ARG A 268 8.15 -13.54 11.60
N LEU A 269 7.59 -12.59 10.83
CA LEU A 269 6.69 -11.56 11.39
C LEU A 269 5.33 -12.13 11.81
N LEU A 270 5.05 -13.37 11.43
CA LEU A 270 3.83 -14.11 11.76
C LEU A 270 3.88 -14.63 13.20
N SER A 271 4.00 -13.72 14.17
CA SER A 271 3.48 -13.98 15.49
C SER A 271 1.99 -13.65 15.49
N THR A 272 1.21 -14.43 16.22
CA THR A 272 -0.23 -14.17 16.44
C THR A 272 -0.46 -12.97 17.35
N ALA A 273 0.60 -12.37 17.90
CA ALA A 273 0.51 -11.10 18.60
C ALA A 273 0.38 -9.93 17.61
N PRO A 274 -0.33 -8.85 17.96
CA PRO A 274 -0.35 -7.63 17.16
C PRO A 274 1.07 -7.03 17.06
N HIS A 275 1.42 -6.53 15.88
CA HIS A 275 2.67 -5.82 15.61
C HIS A 275 2.35 -4.45 15.04
N ASN A 276 2.85 -3.40 15.68
CA ASN A 276 2.69 -2.03 15.22
C ASN A 276 3.80 -1.67 14.22
N VAL A 277 3.40 -1.37 13.00
CA VAL A 277 4.26 -1.09 11.85
C VAL A 277 4.12 0.39 11.47
N LEU A 278 5.18 1.16 11.64
CA LEU A 278 5.26 2.53 11.14
C LEU A 278 5.82 2.51 9.70
N VAL A 279 4.99 2.83 8.73
CA VAL A 279 5.41 3.04 7.34
C VAL A 279 5.88 4.48 7.16
N VAL A 280 7.07 4.64 6.60
CA VAL A 280 7.76 5.89 6.32
C VAL A 280 7.90 5.99 4.80
N ASP A 281 6.97 6.70 4.14
CA ASP A 281 6.98 6.92 2.70
C ASP A 281 7.56 8.31 2.39
N TRP A 282 8.83 8.36 1.97
CA TRP A 282 9.50 9.62 1.68
C TRP A 282 9.70 9.80 0.17
N GLY A 283 8.72 10.43 -0.46
CA GLY A 283 8.65 10.63 -1.91
C GLY A 283 9.18 11.98 -2.41
N ALA A 284 8.71 12.37 -3.60
CA ALA A 284 9.11 13.61 -4.27
C ALA A 284 8.63 14.89 -3.58
N HIS A 285 7.38 14.87 -3.09
CA HIS A 285 6.75 16.00 -2.40
C HIS A 285 7.17 16.13 -0.94
N GLY A 286 7.32 15.00 -0.23
CA GLY A 286 7.64 15.01 1.19
C GLY A 286 7.55 13.63 1.83
N LEU A 287 7.51 13.63 3.17
CA LEU A 287 7.50 12.45 4.04
C LEU A 287 6.08 12.17 4.57
N CYS A 288 5.43 11.07 4.19
CA CYS A 288 4.24 10.57 4.89
C CYS A 288 4.61 9.49 5.92
N LEU A 289 3.93 9.55 7.07
CA LEU A 289 3.99 8.54 8.13
C LEU A 289 2.61 7.87 8.24
N SER A 290 2.58 6.55 8.39
CA SER A 290 1.35 5.80 8.59
C SER A 290 1.59 4.67 9.58
N LEU A 291 0.71 4.50 10.56
CA LEU A 291 0.82 3.47 11.58
C LEU A 291 -0.22 2.39 11.31
N LEU A 292 0.26 1.17 11.09
CA LEU A 292 -0.53 -0.01 10.76
C LEU A 292 -0.35 -1.07 11.83
N CYS A 293 -1.37 -1.91 12.04
CA CYS A 293 -1.24 -3.10 12.89
C CYS A 293 -1.31 -4.36 12.03
N SER A 294 -0.30 -5.22 12.11
CA SER A 294 -0.29 -6.53 11.45
C SER A 294 -0.36 -7.65 12.49
N ARG A 295 -1.19 -8.66 12.23
CA ARG A 295 -1.30 -9.86 13.05
C ARG A 295 -1.32 -11.07 12.15
N GLY A 296 -0.32 -11.95 12.27
CA GLY A 296 -0.22 -13.13 11.40
C GLY A 296 -0.19 -12.80 9.90
N GLY A 297 0.37 -11.65 9.51
CA GLY A 297 0.47 -11.22 8.11
C GLY A 297 -0.83 -10.67 7.52
N ILE A 298 -1.79 -10.33 8.38
CA ILE A 298 -3.04 -9.66 8.02
C ILE A 298 -3.02 -8.27 8.68
N LEU A 299 -3.31 -7.24 7.89
CA LEU A 299 -3.56 -5.91 8.41
C LEU A 299 -4.89 -5.93 9.19
N VAL A 300 -4.84 -5.58 10.47
CA VAL A 300 -6.03 -5.57 11.35
C VAL A 300 -6.33 -4.14 11.75
N CYS A 301 -7.61 -3.76 11.75
CA CYS A 301 -8.04 -2.54 12.42
C CYS A 301 -7.59 -2.61 13.89
N PRO A 302 -6.90 -1.57 14.41
CA PRO A 302 -6.62 -1.51 15.84
C PRO A 302 -7.92 -1.68 16.64
N PRO A 303 -7.92 -2.37 17.80
CA PRO A 303 -9.11 -2.52 18.64
C PRO A 303 -9.84 -1.19 18.89
N GLN A 304 -11.15 -1.20 19.17
CA GLN A 304 -12.00 0.01 19.33
C GLN A 304 -11.50 1.07 20.34
N HIS A 305 -10.56 0.73 21.22
CA HIS A 305 -9.90 1.67 22.14
C HIS A 305 -8.63 2.33 21.57
N HIS A 306 -8.22 1.92 20.37
CA HIS A 306 -7.11 2.45 19.59
C HIS A 306 -7.68 3.19 18.38
N ASN A 307 -8.36 4.29 18.62
CA ASN A 307 -8.66 5.28 17.58
C ASN A 307 -7.34 5.95 17.17
N VAL A 308 -6.51 5.26 16.41
CA VAL A 308 -5.39 5.85 15.67
C VAL A 308 -5.88 6.03 14.23
N PRO A 309 -6.61 7.14 13.91
CA PRO A 309 -6.92 7.45 12.53
C PRO A 309 -5.64 7.49 11.68
N TYR A 310 -5.72 7.04 10.43
CA TYR A 310 -4.58 7.04 9.52
C TYR A 310 -4.26 8.48 9.11
N ARG A 311 -3.39 9.18 9.83
CA ARG A 311 -3.00 10.56 9.46
C ARG A 311 -1.61 10.59 8.82
N CYS A 312 -1.52 10.95 7.55
CA CYS A 312 -0.23 11.34 6.98
C CYS A 312 0.24 12.64 7.65
N PHE A 313 1.40 12.61 8.32
CA PHE A 313 2.02 13.80 8.89
C PHE A 313 3.16 14.30 7.99
N THR A 314 3.01 15.50 7.44
CA THR A 314 4.05 16.26 6.73
C THR A 314 4.12 17.67 7.33
N LYS A 315 5.25 18.12 7.89
CA LYS A 315 5.35 19.44 8.55
C LYS A 315 5.82 20.56 7.60
N GLY A 316 5.20 21.74 7.70
CA GLY A 316 5.74 23.01 7.16
C GLY A 316 4.82 24.24 7.25
N SER A 317 4.78 24.89 8.43
CA SER A 317 4.35 26.28 8.76
C SER A 317 2.86 26.70 8.78
N ALA A 318 2.47 27.18 9.97
CA ALA A 318 1.28 27.96 10.37
C ALA A 318 -0.12 27.32 10.28
N ALA A 319 -0.83 27.41 11.40
CA ALA A 319 -2.15 26.85 11.72
C ALA A 319 -3.27 27.27 10.74
N VAL A 320 -4.25 26.38 10.51
CA VAL A 320 -5.68 26.49 10.91
C VAL A 320 -6.36 25.11 10.63
N GLY A 321 -6.70 24.34 11.68
CA GLY A 321 -7.64 23.19 11.59
C GLY A 321 -7.14 21.84 12.16
N ASP A 322 -7.94 21.21 13.05
CA ASP A 322 -7.70 19.91 13.71
C ASP A 322 -7.96 18.67 12.82
N GLY A 323 -8.13 18.86 11.52
CA GLY A 323 -8.31 17.79 10.55
C GLY A 323 -7.65 18.16 9.23
N TYR A 324 -6.66 17.36 8.84
CA TYR A 324 -6.07 17.24 7.50
C TYR A 324 -4.87 18.13 7.09
N PHE A 325 -3.78 17.39 6.85
CA PHE A 325 -2.73 17.45 5.82
C PHE A 325 -2.46 18.75 5.03
N ALA A 326 -1.23 19.24 5.18
CA ALA A 326 -0.51 20.05 4.19
C ALA A 326 0.84 19.36 3.88
N VAL A 327 1.07 18.92 2.64
CA VAL A 327 2.39 18.44 2.15
C VAL A 327 3.48 19.41 2.58
N GLY A 328 4.52 18.81 3.14
CA GLY A 328 5.66 19.49 3.72
C GLY A 328 6.39 20.30 2.66
N ALA A 329 6.24 21.61 2.76
CA ALA A 329 7.04 22.64 2.15
C ALA A 329 8.52 22.24 1.94
N GLY A 330 8.87 21.70 0.77
CA GLY A 330 10.25 21.57 0.34
C GLY A 330 11.11 20.50 1.04
N SER A 331 10.51 19.33 1.36
CA SER A 331 11.18 18.26 2.12
C SER A 331 11.44 16.97 1.35
N GLY A 332 10.86 16.80 0.17
CA GLY A 332 11.00 15.58 -0.64
C GLY A 332 12.13 15.66 -1.67
N GLY A 333 12.14 14.67 -2.56
CA GLY A 333 13.12 14.56 -3.65
C GLY A 333 13.17 15.77 -4.59
N ASP A 334 12.06 16.49 -4.77
CA ASP A 334 12.01 17.65 -5.66
C ASP A 334 12.74 18.87 -5.10
N ALA A 335 12.64 19.09 -3.79
CA ALA A 335 13.38 20.16 -3.11
C ALA A 335 14.89 19.88 -3.16
N LEU A 336 15.28 18.62 -3.05
CA LEU A 336 16.65 18.18 -3.20
C LEU A 336 17.17 18.43 -4.63
N ASP A 337 16.37 18.15 -5.67
CA ASP A 337 16.74 18.42 -7.06
C ASP A 337 17.00 19.91 -7.30
N VAL A 338 16.12 20.78 -6.78
CA VAL A 338 16.27 22.24 -6.86
C VAL A 338 17.51 22.71 -6.08
N ALA A 339 17.71 22.22 -4.86
CA ALA A 339 18.87 22.59 -4.04
C ALA A 339 20.21 22.20 -4.69
N LEU A 340 20.26 21.03 -5.33
CA LEU A 340 21.42 20.58 -6.09
C LEU A 340 21.65 21.45 -7.34
N ALA A 341 20.58 21.81 -8.05
CA ALA A 341 20.67 22.64 -9.25
C ALA A 341 21.22 24.02 -8.90
N GLU A 342 20.75 24.61 -7.81
CA GLU A 342 21.26 25.88 -7.30
C GLU A 342 22.73 25.79 -6.87
N ARG A 343 23.16 24.70 -6.22
CA ARG A 343 24.58 24.49 -5.86
C ARG A 343 25.48 24.44 -7.08
N VAL A 344 25.07 23.69 -8.11
CA VAL A 344 25.83 23.58 -9.36
C VAL A 344 25.86 24.93 -10.09
N ALA A 345 24.72 25.63 -10.16
CA ALA A 345 24.63 26.95 -10.77
C ALA A 345 25.51 27.99 -10.04
N ALA A 346 25.51 27.99 -8.71
CA ALA A 346 26.36 28.87 -7.89
C ALA A 346 27.84 28.60 -8.10
N GLN A 347 28.23 27.32 -8.21
CA GLN A 347 29.60 26.93 -8.52
C GLN A 347 30.00 27.40 -9.93
N TYR A 348 29.14 27.22 -10.93
CA TYR A 348 29.36 27.72 -12.28
C TYR A 348 29.54 29.24 -12.32
N MET A 349 28.65 30.00 -11.66
CA MET A 349 28.76 31.46 -11.56
C MET A 349 30.05 31.90 -10.85
N THR A 350 30.49 31.14 -9.85
CA THR A 350 31.72 31.41 -9.10
C THR A 350 32.98 31.15 -9.95
N GLN A 351 32.96 30.11 -10.78
CA GLN A 351 34.07 29.80 -11.70
C GLN A 351 34.10 30.79 -12.88
N GLN A 352 32.93 31.12 -13.41
CA GLN A 352 32.77 32.02 -14.56
C GLN A 352 32.47 33.47 -14.15
N ARG A 353 33.04 33.94 -13.03
CA ARG A 353 32.77 35.29 -12.47
C ARG A 353 32.79 36.42 -13.48
N ARG A 354 33.69 36.35 -14.47
CA ARG A 354 33.83 37.36 -15.53
C ARG A 354 32.56 37.50 -16.38
N LEU A 355 31.82 36.43 -16.61
CA LEU A 355 30.55 36.44 -17.35
C LEU A 355 29.40 37.08 -16.56
N PHE A 356 29.54 37.15 -15.24
CA PHE A 356 28.50 37.62 -14.31
C PHE A 356 28.89 38.92 -13.58
N ALA A 357 30.01 39.55 -13.96
CA ALA A 357 30.64 40.67 -13.27
C ALA A 357 29.83 41.98 -13.41
N SER A 358 28.77 42.12 -12.63
CA SER A 358 28.12 43.41 -12.34
C SER A 358 28.52 43.88 -10.94
N PRO A 359 28.87 45.17 -10.72
CA PRO A 359 29.27 45.69 -9.41
C PRO A 359 28.17 45.63 -8.33
N SER A 360 26.92 45.31 -8.70
CA SER A 360 25.79 45.16 -7.77
C SER A 360 25.58 43.75 -7.21
N ARG A 361 26.31 42.72 -7.68
CA ARG A 361 26.05 41.32 -7.29
C ARG A 361 26.87 40.91 -6.06
N ASN A 362 26.18 40.60 -4.96
CA ASN A 362 26.78 40.09 -3.73
C ASN A 362 27.21 38.62 -3.87
N PHE A 363 28.31 38.36 -4.59
CA PHE A 363 28.84 37.00 -4.81
C PHE A 363 29.20 36.24 -3.53
N ASN A 364 29.45 36.94 -2.42
CA ASN A 364 29.68 36.28 -1.13
C ASN A 364 28.43 35.50 -0.66
N ALA A 365 27.23 35.90 -1.08
CA ALA A 365 26.02 35.15 -0.78
C ALA A 365 26.05 33.74 -1.40
N LEU A 366 26.68 33.56 -2.57
CA LEU A 366 26.78 32.25 -3.24
C LEU A 366 27.63 31.24 -2.44
N LEU A 367 28.60 31.72 -1.64
CA LEU A 367 29.42 30.87 -0.76
C LEU A 367 28.63 30.28 0.40
N HIS A 368 27.49 30.88 0.74
CA HIS A 368 26.59 30.46 1.82
C HIS A 368 25.32 29.79 1.30
N LEU A 369 25.26 29.48 0.01
CA LEU A 369 24.06 28.91 -0.61
C LEU A 369 23.75 27.52 -0.03
N ASN A 370 22.52 27.39 0.48
CA ASN A 370 21.89 26.15 0.92
C ASN A 370 22.61 25.42 2.06
N HIS A 371 22.81 26.07 3.22
CA HIS A 371 23.03 25.38 4.50
C HIS A 371 21.76 24.70 5.07
N ALA A 372 20.63 24.74 4.34
CA ALA A 372 19.37 24.04 4.60
C ALA A 372 18.64 23.82 3.27
N LEU A 373 17.68 22.87 3.18
CA LEU A 373 16.86 22.69 1.97
C LEU A 373 15.91 23.87 1.76
N PRO A 374 15.61 24.26 0.50
CA PRO A 374 14.62 25.29 0.21
C PRO A 374 13.24 24.87 0.73
N THR A 375 12.71 25.59 1.72
CA THR A 375 11.36 25.38 2.26
C THR A 375 10.38 26.35 1.58
N ILE A 376 9.19 25.84 1.23
CA ILE A 376 8.11 26.66 0.64
C ILE A 376 7.68 27.73 1.66
N GLY A 377 7.64 28.99 1.23
CA GLY A 377 7.24 30.13 2.08
C GLY A 377 8.36 30.76 2.92
N SER A 378 9.59 30.21 2.89
CA SER A 378 10.76 30.90 3.45
C SER A 378 11.13 32.12 2.58
N THR A 379 11.64 33.18 3.21
CA THR A 379 12.26 34.28 2.46
C THR A 379 13.38 33.71 1.60
N GLU A 380 13.22 33.78 0.27
CA GLU A 380 14.21 33.26 -0.66
C GLU A 380 15.61 33.73 -0.27
N HIS A 381 16.52 32.76 -0.10
CA HIS A 381 17.89 33.05 0.27
C HIS A 381 18.48 34.04 -0.74
N PRO A 382 19.25 35.07 -0.31
CA PRO A 382 19.79 36.08 -1.22
C PRO A 382 20.54 35.47 -2.41
N ALA A 383 21.22 34.34 -2.19
CA ALA A 383 21.88 33.58 -3.25
C ALA A 383 20.90 32.96 -4.27
N THR A 384 19.77 32.40 -3.83
CA THR A 384 18.72 31.86 -4.72
C THR A 384 18.15 32.96 -5.62
N ARG A 385 17.87 34.15 -5.06
CA ARG A 385 17.45 35.31 -5.85
C ARG A 385 18.48 35.72 -6.88
N LEU A 386 19.75 35.83 -6.46
CA LEU A 386 20.84 36.16 -7.37
C LEU A 386 20.98 35.15 -8.51
N LEU A 387 20.81 33.85 -8.25
CA LEU A 387 20.83 32.81 -9.29
C LEU A 387 19.69 33.01 -10.29
N HIS A 388 18.46 33.20 -9.80
CA HIS A 388 17.29 33.36 -10.66
C HIS A 388 17.23 34.69 -11.42
N GLU A 389 17.85 35.74 -10.90
CA GLU A 389 18.05 37.01 -11.63
C GLU A 389 19.16 36.91 -12.68
N ALA A 390 20.20 36.13 -12.40
CA ALA A 390 21.37 36.04 -13.27
C ALA A 390 21.25 34.99 -14.37
N ILE A 391 20.62 33.86 -14.11
CA ILE A 391 20.58 32.71 -15.02
C ILE A 391 19.17 32.60 -15.63
N PRO A 392 19.06 32.44 -16.96
CA PRO A 392 17.77 32.28 -17.63
C PRO A 392 16.94 31.14 -17.04
N SER A 393 15.64 31.38 -16.82
CA SER A 393 14.72 30.38 -16.25
C SER A 393 14.71 29.07 -17.03
N ARG A 394 14.91 29.09 -18.35
CA ARG A 394 15.03 27.89 -19.18
C ARG A 394 16.25 27.04 -18.81
N ALA A 395 17.40 27.67 -18.55
CA ALA A 395 18.62 26.98 -18.16
C ALA A 395 18.49 26.36 -16.76
N MET A 396 17.91 27.08 -15.80
CA MET A 396 17.64 26.55 -14.46
C MET A 396 16.69 25.35 -14.49
N ARG A 397 15.65 25.39 -15.33
CA ARG A 397 14.72 24.25 -15.51
C ARG A 397 15.42 23.01 -16.08
N ARG A 398 16.26 23.19 -17.11
CA ARG A 398 17.08 22.10 -17.66
C ARG A 398 17.98 21.50 -16.57
N LEU A 399 18.62 22.35 -15.78
CA LEU A 399 19.52 21.91 -14.71
C LEU A 399 18.77 21.17 -13.60
N ALA A 400 17.58 21.61 -13.21
CA ALA A 400 16.76 20.91 -12.21
C ALA A 400 16.36 19.50 -12.67
N LEU A 401 15.96 19.32 -13.93
CA LEU A 401 15.69 18.00 -14.50
C LEU A 401 16.94 17.12 -14.55
N LEU A 402 18.07 17.70 -14.97
CA LEU A 402 19.36 17.01 -14.99
C LEU A 402 19.78 16.56 -13.58
N MET A 403 19.52 17.36 -12.54
CA MET A 403 19.85 17.00 -11.16
C MET A 403 19.04 15.82 -10.65
N ALA A 404 17.77 15.70 -11.04
CA ALA A 404 16.98 14.53 -10.72
C ALA A 404 17.62 13.24 -11.25
N GLU A 405 18.06 13.25 -12.52
CA GLU A 405 18.74 12.11 -13.17
C GLU A 405 20.10 11.80 -12.53
N LYS A 406 20.94 12.82 -12.32
CA LYS A 406 22.29 12.63 -11.75
C LYS A 406 22.25 12.21 -10.28
N LYS A 407 21.27 12.68 -9.50
CA LYS A 407 20.98 12.22 -8.13
C LYS A 407 20.68 10.73 -8.09
N VAL A 408 19.82 10.25 -8.98
CA VAL A 408 19.49 8.82 -9.07
C VAL A 408 20.74 8.03 -9.46
N SER A 409 21.46 8.47 -10.49
CA SER A 409 22.68 7.82 -10.98
C SER A 409 23.76 7.65 -9.89
N LEU A 410 23.94 8.65 -9.04
CA LEU A 410 24.90 8.60 -7.92
C LEU A 410 24.51 7.60 -6.83
N ASN A 411 23.21 7.35 -6.64
CA ASN A 411 22.71 6.46 -5.58
C ASN A 411 22.49 5.03 -6.05
N THR A 412 22.16 4.83 -7.34
CA THR A 412 21.92 3.49 -7.91
C THR A 412 23.20 2.77 -8.34
N ASN A 413 24.26 3.51 -8.69
CA ASN A 413 25.56 2.91 -9.01
C ASN A 413 26.44 2.81 -7.76
N PRO A 414 26.68 1.61 -7.20
CA PRO A 414 27.49 1.45 -5.99
C PRO A 414 28.96 1.84 -6.16
N GLN A 415 29.48 1.82 -7.40
CA GLN A 415 30.86 2.20 -7.73
C GLN A 415 31.02 3.70 -8.00
N ALA A 416 29.92 4.45 -8.16
CA ALA A 416 29.97 5.88 -8.41
C ALA A 416 30.37 6.63 -7.13
N THR A 417 31.52 7.32 -7.18
CA THR A 417 31.98 8.25 -6.14
C THR A 417 31.66 9.70 -6.48
N SER A 418 31.53 10.02 -7.77
CA SER A 418 31.10 11.31 -8.30
C SER A 418 30.35 11.11 -9.62
N VAL A 419 29.58 12.12 -10.02
CA VAL A 419 28.85 12.17 -11.29
C VAL A 419 29.10 13.55 -11.93
N SER A 420 29.46 13.58 -13.22
CA SER A 420 29.61 14.84 -13.95
C SER A 420 28.25 15.43 -14.29
N VAL A 421 28.19 16.76 -14.18
CA VAL A 421 27.04 17.57 -14.54
C VAL A 421 27.42 18.42 -15.74
N GLU A 422 26.81 18.11 -16.87
CA GLU A 422 27.12 18.75 -18.15
C GLU A 422 25.82 19.28 -18.75
N ALA A 423 25.78 20.58 -19.03
CA ALA A 423 24.66 21.23 -19.68
C ALA A 423 25.16 22.14 -20.80
N GLU A 424 24.87 21.75 -22.03
CA GLU A 424 25.24 22.51 -23.23
C GLU A 424 24.49 23.85 -23.30
N ALA A 425 25.17 24.90 -23.78
CA ALA A 425 24.63 26.24 -23.94
C ALA A 425 23.82 26.68 -22.71
N PHE A 426 24.43 26.55 -21.53
CA PHE A 426 23.80 26.84 -20.25
C PHE A 426 23.58 28.34 -20.05
N TYR A 427 24.58 29.17 -20.38
CA TYR A 427 24.50 30.63 -20.23
C TYR A 427 25.23 31.34 -21.36
N GLU A 428 24.55 32.23 -22.10
CA GLU A 428 25.14 33.00 -23.22
C GLU A 428 25.92 32.14 -24.23
N GLY A 429 25.38 30.95 -24.53
CA GLY A 429 26.01 29.97 -25.43
C GLY A 429 27.19 29.18 -24.84
N MET A 430 27.58 29.46 -23.59
CA MET A 430 28.63 28.73 -22.88
C MET A 430 28.07 27.49 -22.19
N ASP A 431 28.83 26.40 -22.24
CA ASP A 431 28.50 25.14 -21.56
C ASP A 431 28.79 25.21 -20.07
N LEU A 432 27.97 24.52 -19.28
CA LEU A 432 28.25 24.22 -17.88
C LEU A 432 28.85 22.82 -17.79
N ILE A 433 30.02 22.71 -17.17
CA ILE A 433 30.68 21.44 -16.84
C ILE A 433 31.10 21.51 -15.37
N ASP A 434 30.48 20.68 -14.54
CA ASP A 434 30.83 20.53 -13.13
C ASP A 434 31.09 19.07 -12.79
N THR A 435 32.29 18.79 -12.24
CA THR A 435 32.71 17.44 -11.83
C THR A 435 32.94 17.35 -10.32
N GLN A 436 32.69 18.44 -9.59
CA GLN A 436 33.11 18.59 -8.20
C GLN A 436 31.96 18.74 -7.23
N THR A 437 30.79 19.20 -7.67
CA THR A 437 29.66 19.50 -6.79
C THR A 437 28.92 18.22 -6.41
N LEU A 438 28.67 17.34 -7.38
CA LEU A 438 27.93 16.10 -7.17
C LEU A 438 28.87 14.92 -6.90
N THR A 439 29.37 14.86 -5.67
CA THR A 439 30.15 13.72 -5.15
C THR A 439 29.39 13.04 -4.02
N LYS A 440 29.59 11.73 -3.84
CA LYS A 440 28.97 10.95 -2.77
C LYS A 440 29.28 11.52 -1.40
N ASN A 441 30.53 11.91 -1.16
CA ASN A 441 30.96 12.53 0.10
C ASN A 441 30.25 13.86 0.37
N LYS A 442 30.14 14.74 -0.63
CA LYS A 442 29.42 16.02 -0.46
C LYS A 442 27.93 15.80 -0.25
N LEU A 443 27.31 14.87 -0.97
CA LEU A 443 25.91 14.52 -0.80
C LEU A 443 25.65 13.95 0.61
N ASP A 444 26.47 13.00 1.05
CA ASP A 444 26.34 12.37 2.36
C ASP A 444 26.55 13.37 3.51
N ASN A 445 27.50 14.30 3.37
CA ASN A 445 27.68 15.39 4.33
C ASN A 445 26.46 16.32 4.35
N ALA A 446 25.92 16.67 3.18
CA ALA A 446 24.74 17.51 3.08
C ALA A 446 23.51 16.85 3.76
N ILE A 447 23.29 15.56 3.50
CA ILE A 447 22.23 14.76 4.14
C ILE A 447 22.39 14.72 5.66
N ARG A 448 23.63 14.56 6.16
CA ARG A 448 23.92 14.40 7.58
C ARG A 448 23.79 15.68 8.38
N SER A 449 24.28 16.81 7.86
CA SER A 449 24.47 18.02 8.66
C SER A 449 23.92 19.32 8.07
N GLU A 450 23.68 19.40 6.77
CA GLU A 450 23.25 20.67 6.13
C GLU A 450 21.74 20.70 5.97
N TRP A 451 21.15 19.67 5.35
CA TRP A 451 19.74 19.70 4.96
C TRP A 451 18.74 19.41 6.08
N GLY A 452 19.21 19.09 7.29
CA GLY A 452 18.35 18.88 8.45
C GLY A 452 17.35 17.72 8.29
N LEU A 453 17.59 16.79 7.37
CA LEU A 453 16.67 15.70 7.04
C LEU A 453 16.34 14.82 8.26
N LEU A 454 17.36 14.52 9.08
CA LEU A 454 17.16 13.71 10.29
C LEU A 454 16.34 14.42 11.36
N ASP A 455 16.60 15.72 11.57
CA ASP A 455 15.84 16.54 12.51
C ASP A 455 14.39 16.67 12.06
N MET A 456 14.17 16.84 10.75
CA MET A 456 12.85 16.84 10.14
C MET A 456 12.10 15.54 10.38
N PHE A 457 12.73 14.38 10.11
CA PHE A 457 12.16 13.07 10.40
C PHE A 457 11.83 12.92 11.88
N SER A 458 12.78 13.24 12.77
CA SER A 458 12.60 13.07 14.22
C SER A 458 11.50 13.97 14.77
N LYS A 459 11.37 15.21 14.28
CA LYS A 459 10.27 16.12 14.59
C LYS A 459 8.94 15.60 14.04
N ALA A 460 8.95 15.00 12.85
CA ALA A 460 7.75 14.44 12.23
C ALA A 460 7.22 13.25 13.01
N VAL A 461 8.07 12.30 13.39
CA VAL A 461 7.66 11.15 14.20
C VAL A 461 7.16 11.60 15.57
N ARG A 462 7.83 12.53 16.24
CA ARG A 462 7.36 13.06 17.54
C ARG A 462 6.01 13.76 17.43
N ALA A 463 5.83 14.63 16.43
CA ALA A 463 4.56 15.31 16.23
C ALA A 463 3.44 14.34 15.81
N PHE A 464 3.78 13.28 15.06
CA PHE A 464 2.86 12.21 14.73
C PHE A 464 2.44 11.45 16.00
N ALA A 465 3.38 11.00 16.83
CA ALA A 465 3.10 10.35 18.11
C ALA A 465 2.32 11.27 19.07
N ASP A 466 2.62 12.57 19.06
CA ASP A 466 1.96 13.56 19.89
C ASP A 466 0.45 13.68 19.59
N ASN A 467 0.02 13.38 18.36
CA ASN A 467 -1.40 13.35 17.99
C ASN A 467 -2.15 12.14 18.59
N TYR A 468 -1.43 11.15 19.13
CA TYR A 468 -1.99 9.92 19.66
C TYR A 468 -1.56 9.64 21.11
N LYS A 469 -1.14 10.67 21.86
CA LYS A 469 -0.62 10.54 23.24
C LYS A 469 -1.47 9.68 24.16
N ASP A 470 -2.80 9.71 23.98
CA ASP A 470 -3.74 8.94 24.81
C ASP A 470 -3.67 7.43 24.56
N THR A 471 -3.16 7.01 23.40
CA THR A 471 -3.06 5.59 22.98
C THR A 471 -1.63 5.13 22.76
N TRP A 472 -0.67 6.07 22.64
CA TRP A 472 0.74 5.80 22.37
C TRP A 472 1.49 5.47 23.65
N THR A 473 1.77 4.18 23.89
CA THR A 473 2.57 3.74 25.04
C THR A 473 4.07 3.77 24.76
N ASP A 474 4.91 3.75 25.80
CA ASP A 474 6.35 3.68 25.62
C ASP A 474 6.73 2.43 24.82
N GLY A 475 7.53 2.64 23.76
CA GLY A 475 7.97 1.56 22.88
C GLY A 475 6.87 0.99 21.98
N PHE A 476 5.86 1.80 21.64
CA PHE A 476 4.68 1.36 20.88
C PHE A 476 4.98 0.72 19.52
N VAL A 477 6.01 1.19 18.81
CA VAL A 477 6.31 0.75 17.43
C VAL A 477 7.32 -0.39 17.40
N ASP A 478 6.90 -1.55 16.89
CA ASP A 478 7.73 -2.75 16.77
C ASP A 478 8.59 -2.75 15.51
N THR A 479 8.10 -2.14 14.44
CA THR A 479 8.72 -2.22 13.11
C THR A 479 8.53 -0.91 12.35
N VAL A 480 9.59 -0.45 11.69
CA VAL A 480 9.60 0.73 10.82
C VAL A 480 9.93 0.27 9.40
N LEU A 481 9.06 0.58 8.44
CA LEU A 481 9.22 0.25 7.04
C LEU A 481 9.57 1.51 6.24
N LEU A 482 10.71 1.52 5.58
CA LEU A 482 11.19 2.63 4.75
C LEU A 482 10.79 2.41 3.28
N ALA A 483 10.01 3.34 2.73
CA ALA A 483 9.52 3.34 1.35
C ALA A 483 9.68 4.72 0.69
N GLY A 484 9.58 4.77 -0.65
CA GLY A 484 9.61 6.01 -1.43
C GLY A 484 11.01 6.47 -1.89
N GLY A 485 11.01 7.42 -2.83
CA GLY A 485 12.17 7.89 -3.61
C GLY A 485 13.42 8.24 -2.82
N MET A 486 13.23 8.96 -1.71
CA MET A 486 14.33 9.42 -0.87
C MET A 486 14.98 8.25 -0.13
N CYS A 487 14.21 7.19 0.18
CA CYS A 487 14.72 5.98 0.82
C CYS A 487 15.54 5.09 -0.12
N GLN A 488 15.76 5.48 -1.38
CA GLN A 488 16.80 4.87 -2.22
C GLN A 488 18.21 5.35 -1.86
N MET A 489 18.35 6.46 -1.14
CA MET A 489 19.67 7.00 -0.75
C MET A 489 20.22 6.22 0.46
N PRO A 490 21.30 5.43 0.31
CA PRO A 490 21.76 4.56 1.39
C PRO A 490 22.27 5.31 2.63
N SER A 491 22.77 6.54 2.46
CA SER A 491 23.19 7.38 3.57
C SER A 491 22.01 7.87 4.40
N LEU A 492 20.88 8.19 3.76
CA LEU A 492 19.65 8.56 4.45
C LEU A 492 19.06 7.37 5.20
N THR A 493 18.88 6.21 4.56
CA THR A 493 18.27 5.04 5.22
C THR A 493 19.09 4.56 6.43
N LYS A 494 20.42 4.55 6.32
CA LYS A 494 21.32 4.25 7.45
C LYS A 494 21.18 5.25 8.60
N LEU A 495 21.06 6.54 8.27
CA LEU A 495 20.88 7.60 9.26
C LEU A 495 19.53 7.48 9.99
N LEU A 496 18.46 7.19 9.24
CA LEU A 496 17.13 6.94 9.80
C LEU A 496 17.11 5.70 10.69
N ALA A 497 17.69 4.60 10.23
CA ALA A 497 17.77 3.36 11.00
C ALA A 497 18.52 3.57 12.32
N ALA A 498 19.67 4.24 12.29
CA ALA A 498 20.44 4.56 13.50
C ALA A 498 19.67 5.47 14.47
N SER A 499 18.89 6.42 13.97
CA SER A 499 18.04 7.28 14.80
C SER A 499 16.90 6.51 15.45
N VAL A 500 16.17 5.70 14.69
CA VAL A 500 15.07 4.85 15.20
C VAL A 500 15.57 3.89 16.28
N GLN A 501 16.75 3.30 16.10
CA GLN A 501 17.37 2.36 17.04
C GLN A 501 18.11 3.04 18.20
N SER A 502 18.13 4.38 18.24
CA SER A 502 18.79 5.13 19.31
C SER A 502 18.07 4.94 20.65
N PRO A 503 18.80 4.78 21.76
CA PRO A 503 18.21 4.78 23.11
C PRO A 503 17.34 6.02 23.40
N GLU A 504 17.63 7.15 22.76
CA GLU A 504 16.89 8.41 22.92
C GLU A 504 15.46 8.36 22.36
N GLN A 505 15.16 7.38 21.49
CA GLN A 505 13.85 7.23 20.86
C GLN A 505 13.04 6.07 21.47
N ARG A 506 13.45 5.52 22.62
CA ARG A 506 12.78 4.38 23.29
C ARG A 506 11.35 4.67 23.75
N SER A 507 10.99 5.93 23.95
CA SER A 507 9.59 6.31 24.21
C SER A 507 8.70 6.08 22.99
N LEU A 508 9.26 6.08 21.78
CA LEU A 508 8.53 5.91 20.54
C LEU A 508 8.63 4.48 19.98
N PHE A 509 9.81 3.88 20.07
CA PHE A 509 10.12 2.60 19.44
C PHE A 509 10.47 1.52 20.46
N ALA A 510 10.02 0.30 20.20
CA ALA A 510 10.36 -0.86 21.02
C ALA A 510 11.88 -1.05 21.11
N ALA A 511 12.36 -1.62 22.23
CA ALA A 511 13.80 -1.85 22.43
C ALA A 511 14.45 -2.73 21.34
N ALA A 512 13.66 -3.60 20.71
CA ALA A 512 14.06 -4.48 19.61
C ALA A 512 13.44 -4.05 18.26
N VAL A 513 13.17 -2.75 18.07
CA VAL A 513 12.56 -2.22 16.84
C VAL A 513 13.35 -2.64 15.61
N ARG A 514 12.63 -3.18 14.61
CA ARG A 514 13.20 -3.54 13.31
C ARG A 514 13.02 -2.39 12.34
N VAL A 515 14.09 -2.03 11.63
CA VAL A 515 14.02 -1.06 10.52
C VAL A 515 14.24 -1.85 9.24
N LEU A 516 13.27 -1.76 8.34
CA LEU A 516 13.19 -2.56 7.13
C LEU A 516 13.24 -1.64 5.92
N ASP A 517 14.00 -2.04 4.90
CA ASP A 517 14.10 -1.33 3.63
C ASP A 517 13.98 -2.31 2.44
N SER A 518 14.04 -1.75 1.23
CA SER A 518 13.90 -2.52 -0.01
C SER A 518 14.96 -3.60 -0.23
N SER A 519 16.09 -3.59 0.50
CA SER A 519 17.13 -4.63 0.36
C SER A 519 16.62 -6.04 0.67
N LEU A 520 15.55 -6.15 1.48
CA LEU A 520 14.95 -7.42 1.88
C LEU A 520 14.22 -8.13 0.74
N MET A 521 13.82 -7.40 -0.32
CA MET A 521 13.18 -7.99 -1.51
C MET A 521 14.17 -8.78 -2.37
N GLY A 522 15.44 -8.37 -2.39
CA GLY A 522 16.60 -8.92 -3.10
C GLY A 522 16.44 -9.42 -4.55
N ASN A 523 15.39 -8.98 -5.26
CA ASN A 523 15.18 -9.16 -6.70
C ASN A 523 15.49 -7.87 -7.50
N GLY A 524 16.30 -6.97 -6.94
CA GLY A 524 16.55 -5.64 -7.54
C GLY A 524 15.32 -4.73 -7.51
N VAL A 525 14.41 -4.95 -6.56
CA VAL A 525 13.26 -4.08 -6.27
C VAL A 525 13.76 -2.90 -5.43
N CYS A 526 13.53 -1.68 -5.92
CA CYS A 526 13.88 -0.45 -5.22
C CYS A 526 12.78 0.00 -4.24
N ALA A 527 13.09 0.97 -3.37
CA ALA A 527 12.14 1.50 -2.36
C ALA A 527 10.83 2.04 -2.96
N ASP A 528 10.85 2.59 -4.17
CA ASP A 528 9.68 3.17 -4.83
C ASP A 528 8.85 2.10 -5.56
N GLU A 529 9.50 1.01 -5.92
CA GLU A 529 8.88 -0.11 -6.62
C GLU A 529 8.13 -1.01 -5.65
N LEU A 530 8.49 -0.99 -4.37
CA LEU A 530 7.88 -1.76 -3.28
C LEU A 530 6.35 -1.63 -3.28
N LEU A 531 5.84 -0.41 -3.49
CA LEU A 531 4.41 -0.11 -3.51
C LEU A 531 3.71 -0.86 -4.65
N SER A 532 4.29 -0.86 -5.85
CA SER A 532 3.77 -1.61 -6.99
C SER A 532 3.83 -3.13 -6.75
N VAL A 533 4.92 -3.64 -6.19
CA VAL A 533 5.05 -5.07 -5.87
C VAL A 533 3.96 -5.52 -4.89
N GLY A 534 3.69 -4.73 -3.84
CA GLY A 534 2.62 -4.99 -2.89
C GLY A 534 1.22 -4.97 -3.50
N GLY A 535 0.95 -3.98 -4.36
CA GLY A 535 -0.30 -3.93 -5.13
C GLY A 535 -0.46 -5.15 -6.05
N CYS A 536 0.62 -5.61 -6.66
CA CYS A 536 0.59 -6.79 -7.54
C CYS A 536 0.35 -8.07 -6.73
N HIS A 537 0.89 -8.18 -5.51
CA HIS A 537 0.53 -9.26 -4.59
C HIS A 537 -0.96 -9.24 -4.24
N HIS A 538 -1.54 -8.06 -3.97
CA HIS A 538 -2.98 -7.93 -3.75
C HIS A 538 -3.79 -8.43 -4.97
N SER A 539 -3.44 -7.97 -6.18
CA SER A 539 -4.05 -8.47 -7.43
C SER A 539 -3.91 -9.99 -7.60
N CYS A 540 -2.77 -10.58 -7.24
CA CYS A 540 -2.59 -12.03 -7.24
C CYS A 540 -3.59 -12.73 -6.32
N ARG A 541 -3.79 -12.21 -5.10
CA ARG A 541 -4.76 -12.78 -4.14
C ARG A 541 -6.20 -12.67 -4.64
N VAL A 542 -6.58 -11.53 -5.21
CA VAL A 542 -7.90 -11.36 -5.84
C VAL A 542 -8.10 -12.36 -6.98
N ALA A 543 -7.08 -12.54 -7.84
CA ALA A 543 -7.12 -13.48 -8.95
C ALA A 543 -7.18 -14.96 -8.49
N GLU A 544 -6.49 -15.30 -7.40
CA GLU A 544 -6.58 -16.61 -6.74
C GLU A 544 -8.01 -16.84 -6.24
N CYS A 545 -8.61 -15.88 -5.54
CA CYS A 545 -9.99 -15.97 -5.05
C CYS A 545 -11.00 -16.15 -6.18
N TYR A 546 -10.85 -15.39 -7.27
CA TYR A 546 -11.65 -15.56 -8.49
C TYR A 546 -11.56 -16.99 -9.06
N THR A 547 -10.35 -17.52 -9.13
CA THR A 547 -10.09 -18.85 -9.68
C THR A 547 -10.68 -19.93 -8.77
N MET A 548 -10.55 -19.79 -7.45
CA MET A 548 -11.15 -20.69 -6.46
C MET A 548 -12.68 -20.68 -6.55
N GLN A 549 -13.31 -19.50 -6.63
CA GLN A 549 -14.75 -19.36 -6.79
C GLN A 549 -15.23 -20.09 -8.05
N ARG A 550 -14.62 -19.83 -9.21
CA ARG A 550 -15.01 -20.51 -10.47
C ARG A 550 -14.83 -22.02 -10.42
N LEU A 551 -13.74 -22.50 -9.82
CA LEU A 551 -13.50 -23.93 -9.66
C LEU A 551 -14.57 -24.57 -8.76
N ALA A 552 -14.91 -23.92 -7.65
CA ALA A 552 -15.89 -24.44 -6.71
C ALA A 552 -17.30 -24.50 -7.32
N THR A 553 -17.75 -23.44 -8.00
CA THR A 553 -19.03 -23.43 -8.73
C THR A 553 -19.06 -24.47 -9.86
N SER A 554 -17.94 -24.67 -10.59
CA SER A 554 -17.87 -25.69 -11.64
C SER A 554 -17.99 -27.13 -11.09
N ARG A 555 -17.51 -27.37 -9.87
CA ARG A 555 -17.56 -28.68 -9.21
C ARG A 555 -18.95 -28.98 -8.64
N GLN A 556 -19.68 -27.97 -8.15
CA GLN A 556 -21.09 -28.12 -7.74
C GLN A 556 -21.99 -28.62 -8.88
N SER A 557 -21.70 -28.22 -10.12
CA SER A 557 -22.46 -28.65 -11.31
C SER A 557 -22.33 -30.16 -11.62
N ARG A 558 -21.26 -30.84 -11.13
CA ARG A 558 -21.01 -32.27 -11.41
C ARG A 558 -21.78 -33.18 -10.43
N LYS A 559 -22.93 -33.69 -10.88
CA LYS A 559 -23.92 -34.48 -10.10
C LYS A 559 -23.47 -35.88 -9.58
N SER A 560 -22.19 -36.27 -9.62
CA SER A 560 -21.77 -37.67 -9.34
C SER A 560 -21.02 -37.89 -8.01
N ALA A 561 -21.00 -36.94 -7.10
CA ALA A 561 -20.29 -37.05 -5.82
C ALA A 561 -21.16 -37.65 -4.70
N GLY A 562 -20.59 -38.51 -3.85
CA GLY A 562 -21.30 -39.04 -2.67
C GLY A 562 -21.69 -37.93 -1.68
N LYS A 563 -22.68 -38.17 -0.80
CA LYS A 563 -23.27 -37.16 0.11
C LYS A 563 -22.23 -36.29 0.85
N LEU A 564 -21.18 -36.91 1.40
CA LEU A 564 -20.11 -36.19 2.13
C LEU A 564 -19.26 -35.29 1.21
N GLN A 565 -19.00 -35.75 -0.01
CA GLN A 565 -18.22 -35.00 -0.99
C GLN A 565 -19.01 -33.83 -1.57
N ALA A 566 -20.34 -33.97 -1.70
CA ALA A 566 -21.22 -32.87 -2.08
C ALA A 566 -21.21 -31.75 -1.03
N VAL A 567 -21.30 -32.07 0.27
CA VAL A 567 -21.25 -31.09 1.37
C VAL A 567 -19.94 -30.30 1.37
N VAL A 568 -18.79 -30.97 1.24
CA VAL A 568 -17.47 -30.30 1.22
C VAL A 568 -17.32 -29.39 -0.01
N VAL A 569 -17.80 -29.83 -1.18
CA VAL A 569 -17.74 -29.01 -2.40
C VAL A 569 -18.64 -27.78 -2.28
N THR A 570 -19.82 -27.92 -1.66
CA THR A 570 -20.74 -26.80 -1.43
C THR A 570 -20.17 -25.80 -0.44
N GLN A 571 -19.67 -26.24 0.73
CA GLN A 571 -19.06 -25.35 1.72
C GLN A 571 -17.84 -24.61 1.15
N ALA A 572 -17.01 -25.30 0.35
CA ALA A 572 -15.88 -24.66 -0.31
C ALA A 572 -16.31 -23.59 -1.34
N ALA A 573 -17.42 -23.82 -2.04
CA ALA A 573 -17.98 -22.86 -2.98
C ALA A 573 -18.61 -21.65 -2.30
N GLU A 574 -19.36 -21.86 -1.22
CA GLU A 574 -19.92 -20.78 -0.39
C GLU A 574 -18.80 -19.92 0.21
N THR A 575 -17.77 -20.56 0.77
CA THR A 575 -16.61 -19.86 1.34
C THR A 575 -15.87 -19.06 0.26
N ALA A 576 -15.59 -19.66 -0.90
CA ALA A 576 -14.90 -18.96 -1.99
C ALA A 576 -15.73 -17.80 -2.56
N THR A 577 -17.06 -17.94 -2.60
CA THR A 577 -17.98 -16.87 -3.03
C THR A 577 -18.02 -15.74 -2.00
N SER A 578 -18.11 -16.06 -0.71
CA SER A 578 -18.08 -15.06 0.36
C SER A 578 -16.78 -14.26 0.39
N VAL A 579 -15.63 -14.94 0.23
CA VAL A 579 -14.32 -14.27 0.15
C VAL A 579 -14.22 -13.39 -1.11
N TRP A 580 -14.70 -13.88 -2.25
CA TRP A 580 -14.73 -13.09 -3.48
C TRP A 580 -15.60 -11.84 -3.33
N ASP A 581 -16.81 -12.00 -2.80
CA ASP A 581 -17.75 -10.90 -2.60
C ASP A 581 -17.16 -9.86 -1.62
N ALA A 582 -16.55 -10.30 -0.51
CA ALA A 582 -15.89 -9.41 0.44
C ALA A 582 -14.69 -8.63 -0.16
N LEU A 583 -14.02 -9.19 -1.16
CA LEU A 583 -12.89 -8.52 -1.84
C LEU A 583 -13.32 -7.62 -2.99
N THR A 584 -14.55 -7.74 -3.49
CA THR A 584 -14.96 -7.12 -4.77
C THR A 584 -16.21 -6.27 -4.72
N LYS A 585 -17.14 -6.53 -3.80
CA LYS A 585 -18.34 -5.72 -3.59
C LYS A 585 -18.08 -4.67 -2.53
N GLY A 586 -18.55 -3.44 -2.77
CA GLY A 586 -18.63 -2.41 -1.74
C GLY A 586 -19.90 -2.59 -0.91
N ASP A 587 -19.93 -2.08 0.32
CA ASP A 587 -21.07 -2.18 1.25
C ASP A 587 -22.38 -1.53 0.72
N ASP A 588 -22.36 -0.85 -0.42
CA ASP A 588 -23.49 -0.10 -1.00
C ASP A 588 -24.37 -0.92 -1.99
N ASP A 589 -24.05 -2.19 -2.28
CA ASP A 589 -24.77 -3.03 -3.28
C ASP A 589 -25.99 -3.82 -2.72
N GLU A 590 -26.43 -3.55 -1.49
CA GLU A 590 -27.69 -4.08 -0.98
C GLU A 590 -28.85 -3.40 -1.73
N SER A 591 -29.50 -4.18 -2.61
CA SER A 591 -30.65 -3.75 -3.39
C SER A 591 -31.74 -3.20 -2.49
N SER A 592 -32.22 -2.01 -2.85
CA SER A 592 -33.34 -1.31 -2.25
C SER A 592 -34.66 -2.08 -2.42
N ASP A 593 -34.91 -3.06 -1.56
CA ASP A 593 -36.25 -3.56 -1.29
C ASP A 593 -36.68 -3.07 0.10
N VAL A 594 -37.63 -2.16 0.06
CA VAL A 594 -38.20 -1.37 1.15
C VAL A 594 -39.11 -2.26 2.01
N GLU A 595 -39.13 -1.96 3.33
CA GLU A 595 -40.03 -2.43 4.40
C GLU A 595 -39.43 -3.48 5.37
N ASP A 596 -38.58 -3.03 6.31
CA ASP A 596 -38.65 -3.41 7.75
C ASP A 596 -37.58 -2.68 8.62
N CYS A 597 -37.42 -1.36 8.45
CA CYS A 597 -36.45 -0.58 9.25
C CYS A 597 -36.98 -0.23 10.65
N LYS A 598 -36.97 -1.18 11.60
CA LYS A 598 -36.88 -0.87 13.06
C LYS A 598 -36.02 -1.84 13.89
N GLN A 599 -35.21 -2.72 13.27
CA GLN A 599 -34.31 -3.64 13.99
C GLN A 599 -32.84 -3.57 13.51
N GLU A 600 -32.45 -2.54 12.75
CA GLU A 600 -31.13 -2.46 12.08
C GLU A 600 -30.08 -1.58 12.80
N ALA A 601 -30.38 -1.04 13.99
CA ALA A 601 -29.40 -0.27 14.75
C ALA A 601 -28.27 -1.11 15.39
N LEU A 602 -28.23 -2.43 15.15
CA LEU A 602 -27.16 -3.34 15.56
C LEU A 602 -26.40 -3.96 14.36
N MET A 603 -26.66 -3.49 13.13
CA MET A 603 -26.20 -4.10 11.88
C MET A 603 -25.16 -3.28 11.09
N SER A 604 -24.61 -2.21 11.67
CA SER A 604 -23.79 -1.23 10.93
C SER A 604 -22.27 -1.40 11.01
N ASP A 605 -21.74 -2.64 11.03
CA ASP A 605 -20.31 -2.82 10.77
C ASP A 605 -19.98 -4.18 10.11
N PRO A 606 -20.07 -4.29 8.78
CA PRO A 606 -19.62 -5.47 8.04
C PRO A 606 -18.10 -5.70 8.11
N HIS A 607 -17.34 -4.74 8.67
CA HIS A 607 -15.90 -4.85 8.91
C HIS A 607 -15.56 -5.14 10.38
N SER A 608 -16.56 -5.28 11.26
CA SER A 608 -16.40 -6.01 12.53
C SER A 608 -16.37 -7.50 12.20
N GLY A 609 -15.21 -8.00 11.76
CA GLY A 609 -15.00 -9.43 11.57
C GLY A 609 -15.50 -10.18 12.81
N VAL A 610 -16.17 -11.33 12.64
CA VAL A 610 -16.57 -12.10 13.82
C VAL A 610 -15.30 -12.62 14.46
N PHE A 611 -14.91 -12.04 15.59
CA PHE A 611 -13.71 -12.41 16.29
C PHE A 611 -14.04 -13.44 17.37
N LEU A 612 -13.12 -14.37 17.58
CA LEU A 612 -13.25 -15.34 18.65
C LEU A 612 -13.25 -14.63 20.02
N ALA A 613 -14.28 -14.84 20.84
CA ALA A 613 -14.46 -14.11 22.10
C ALA A 613 -13.45 -14.51 23.20
N GLY A 614 -12.88 -15.72 23.12
CA GLY A 614 -11.90 -16.24 24.08
C GLY A 614 -10.86 -17.11 23.38
N ASN A 615 -9.78 -17.43 24.07
CA ASN A 615 -8.81 -18.40 23.60
C ASN A 615 -9.44 -19.81 23.60
N VAL A 616 -9.04 -20.62 22.62
CA VAL A 616 -9.17 -22.07 22.66
C VAL A 616 -7.77 -22.62 22.91
N TYR A 617 -7.59 -23.37 23.98
CA TYR A 617 -6.33 -24.00 24.35
C TYR A 617 -6.35 -25.49 24.01
N LEU A 618 -5.19 -26.00 23.59
CA LEU A 618 -4.85 -27.41 23.61
C LEU A 618 -4.08 -27.71 24.89
N TYR A 619 -4.57 -28.67 25.68
CA TYR A 619 -3.86 -29.16 26.85
C TYR A 619 -2.71 -30.10 26.44
N VAL A 620 -1.52 -29.83 26.95
CA VAL A 620 -0.29 -30.59 26.69
C VAL A 620 0.37 -31.12 27.98
N GLY A 621 -0.30 -30.99 29.13
CA GLY A 621 0.16 -31.49 30.42
C GLY A 621 -0.20 -32.96 30.68
N ASP A 622 -0.01 -33.39 31.92
CA ASP A 622 -0.37 -34.74 32.37
C ASP A 622 -1.88 -34.90 32.49
N THR A 623 -2.46 -35.80 31.70
CA THR A 623 -3.90 -36.09 31.70
C THR A 623 -4.47 -36.54 33.05
N THR A 624 -3.64 -37.04 33.97
CA THR A 624 -4.08 -37.40 35.33
C THR A 624 -4.47 -36.18 36.17
N ALA A 625 -4.02 -34.99 35.78
CA ALA A 625 -4.38 -33.73 36.43
C ALA A 625 -5.75 -33.18 35.95
N LEU A 626 -6.36 -33.78 34.92
CA LEU A 626 -7.67 -33.35 34.42
C LEU A 626 -8.80 -33.90 35.30
N THR A 627 -9.79 -33.06 35.55
CA THR A 627 -11.00 -33.42 36.32
C THR A 627 -12.24 -33.40 35.42
N CYS A 628 -13.36 -33.92 35.92
CA CYS A 628 -14.66 -33.84 35.24
C CYS A 628 -15.45 -32.56 35.60
N ALA A 629 -14.80 -31.57 36.23
CA ALA A 629 -15.46 -30.34 36.65
C ALA A 629 -15.78 -29.41 35.45
N ALA A 630 -16.83 -28.60 35.61
CA ALA A 630 -17.29 -27.66 34.59
C ALA A 630 -16.30 -26.50 34.33
N THR A 631 -15.49 -26.15 35.32
CA THR A 631 -14.31 -25.29 35.17
C THR A 631 -13.13 -25.92 35.93
N GLN A 632 -11.91 -25.65 35.49
CA GLN A 632 -10.68 -26.24 36.02
C GLN A 632 -9.58 -25.20 36.08
N GLN A 633 -8.77 -25.22 37.14
CA GLN A 633 -7.54 -24.42 37.21
C GLN A 633 -6.35 -25.27 36.74
N LEU A 634 -5.75 -24.88 35.63
CA LEU A 634 -4.64 -25.60 35.01
C LEU A 634 -3.39 -24.71 34.91
N PRO A 635 -2.17 -25.25 35.06
CA PRO A 635 -0.95 -24.47 34.88
C PRO A 635 -0.85 -23.86 33.47
N CYS A 636 -0.44 -22.58 33.38
CA CYS A 636 -0.16 -21.90 32.12
C CYS A 636 0.75 -22.74 31.20
N ALA A 637 1.82 -23.32 31.76
CA ALA A 637 2.77 -24.17 31.03
C ALA A 637 2.16 -25.45 30.43
N SER A 638 1.00 -25.88 30.92
CA SER A 638 0.28 -27.06 30.44
C SER A 638 -0.75 -26.74 29.34
N LEU A 639 -0.95 -25.47 29.02
CA LEU A 639 -1.89 -24.99 28.00
C LEU A 639 -1.13 -24.37 26.83
N ARG A 640 -1.50 -24.75 25.60
CA ARG A 640 -1.05 -24.06 24.39
C ARG A 640 -2.24 -23.41 23.71
N VAL A 641 -2.14 -22.11 23.44
CA VAL A 641 -3.17 -21.40 22.66
C VAL A 641 -3.25 -22.02 21.27
N LEU A 642 -4.38 -22.65 20.99
CA LEU A 642 -4.70 -23.28 19.70
C LEU A 642 -5.38 -22.28 18.78
N LEU A 643 -6.39 -21.56 19.28
CA LEU A 643 -7.01 -20.40 18.60
C LEU A 643 -6.99 -19.25 19.59
N ALA A 644 -6.45 -18.10 19.21
CA ALA A 644 -6.32 -16.98 20.12
C ALA A 644 -7.65 -16.23 20.29
N HIS A 645 -7.86 -15.64 21.45
CA HIS A 645 -8.86 -14.59 21.64
C HIS A 645 -8.64 -13.53 20.56
N SER A 646 -9.72 -12.97 20.05
CA SER A 646 -9.74 -12.05 18.92
C SER A 646 -9.18 -12.59 17.59
N ALA A 647 -9.07 -13.91 17.40
CA ALA A 647 -8.80 -14.47 16.08
C ALA A 647 -9.97 -14.17 15.14
N ALA A 648 -9.70 -13.58 13.98
CA ALA A 648 -10.72 -13.32 12.96
C ALA A 648 -11.28 -14.64 12.43
N LEU A 649 -12.60 -14.77 12.37
CA LEU A 649 -13.26 -15.94 11.81
C LEU A 649 -13.61 -15.71 10.34
N PRO A 650 -13.45 -16.74 9.48
CA PRO A 650 -12.96 -18.07 9.82
C PRO A 650 -11.43 -18.10 10.03
N CYS A 651 -10.97 -18.84 11.03
CA CYS A 651 -9.53 -19.10 11.23
C CYS A 651 -9.24 -20.60 11.24
N ARG A 652 -8.02 -20.97 10.79
CA ARG A 652 -7.55 -22.35 10.75
C ARG A 652 -6.19 -22.51 11.38
N VAL A 653 -6.04 -23.56 12.20
CA VAL A 653 -4.75 -24.02 12.74
C VAL A 653 -4.57 -25.48 12.43
N ALA A 654 -3.35 -25.87 12.11
CA ALA A 654 -3.04 -27.20 11.60
C ALA A 654 -1.81 -27.76 12.34
N ILE A 655 -1.98 -28.94 12.94
CA ILE A 655 -0.99 -29.59 13.80
C ILE A 655 -0.51 -30.88 13.12
N PRO A 656 0.81 -31.02 12.85
CA PRO A 656 1.35 -32.28 12.33
C PRO A 656 1.18 -33.40 13.37
N TRP A 657 0.74 -34.57 12.90
CA TRP A 657 0.59 -35.75 13.73
C TRP A 657 1.26 -36.95 13.05
N SER A 658 2.23 -37.54 13.75
CA SER A 658 2.97 -38.73 13.30
C SER A 658 2.57 -39.92 14.18
N PRO A 659 1.50 -40.65 13.82
CA PRO A 659 1.07 -41.82 14.59
C PRO A 659 2.14 -42.94 14.55
N ALA A 660 2.41 -43.55 15.71
CA ALA A 660 3.37 -44.65 15.82
C ALA A 660 2.89 -45.95 15.15
N SER A 661 1.57 -46.10 14.93
CA SER A 661 0.97 -47.28 14.32
C SER A 661 -0.35 -46.96 13.58
N PRO A 662 -0.78 -47.84 12.66
CA PRO A 662 -2.13 -47.86 12.06
C PRO A 662 -3.31 -47.68 12.99
N GLU A 663 -3.20 -48.25 14.19
CA GLU A 663 -4.26 -48.29 15.20
C GLU A 663 -4.09 -47.18 16.24
N ALA A 664 -3.07 -46.32 16.07
CA ALA A 664 -2.80 -45.25 17.01
C ALA A 664 -4.03 -44.35 17.17
N ARG A 665 -4.37 -44.11 18.42
CA ARG A 665 -5.38 -43.14 18.84
C ARG A 665 -4.68 -42.00 19.55
N THR A 666 -5.15 -40.78 19.32
CA THR A 666 -4.79 -39.62 20.15
C THR A 666 -6.05 -39.00 20.71
N VAL A 667 -5.99 -38.50 21.94
CA VAL A 667 -7.09 -37.79 22.59
C VAL A 667 -6.65 -36.35 22.80
N LEU A 668 -7.41 -35.40 22.27
CA LEU A 668 -7.13 -33.98 22.40
C LEU A 668 -8.09 -33.37 23.41
N TYR A 669 -7.55 -32.80 24.48
CA TYR A 669 -8.33 -32.06 25.46
C TYR A 669 -8.25 -30.57 25.13
N LEU A 670 -9.41 -29.99 24.82
CA LEU A 670 -9.54 -28.60 24.43
C LEU A 670 -10.27 -27.82 25.51
N PHE A 671 -9.83 -26.59 25.74
CA PHE A 671 -10.36 -25.72 26.78
C PHE A 671 -10.61 -24.31 26.23
N THR A 672 -11.54 -23.58 26.81
CA THR A 672 -11.76 -22.14 26.57
C THR A 672 -11.61 -21.34 27.85
N ASP A 673 -11.44 -20.02 27.72
CA ASP A 673 -11.50 -19.12 28.88
C ASP A 673 -12.87 -19.19 29.57
N VAL A 674 -12.89 -18.98 30.90
CA VAL A 674 -14.11 -18.68 31.67
C VAL A 674 -14.26 -17.14 31.68
N HIS A 675 -15.39 -16.61 31.22
CA HIS A 675 -15.60 -15.19 30.83
C HIS A 675 -14.89 -14.10 31.67
N GLY A 676 -14.26 -13.13 30.98
CA GLY A 676 -14.24 -11.69 31.32
C GLY A 676 -13.15 -11.14 32.25
N ALA A 677 -11.94 -10.92 31.70
CA ALA A 677 -10.77 -10.24 32.27
C ALA A 677 -10.03 -10.96 33.44
N PRO A 678 -8.70 -11.17 33.35
CA PRO A 678 -7.93 -11.69 34.47
C PRO A 678 -7.91 -10.66 35.61
N SER A 679 -8.39 -11.05 36.79
CA SER A 679 -8.23 -10.28 38.02
C SER A 679 -6.73 -10.04 38.28
N THR A 680 -6.34 -8.78 38.38
CA THR A 680 -4.98 -8.32 38.67
C THR A 680 -4.62 -8.51 40.15
N ASP A 681 -4.69 -9.75 40.63
CA ASP A 681 -4.12 -10.11 41.93
C ASP A 681 -3.11 -11.25 41.77
N SER A 682 -1.86 -10.90 42.04
CA SER A 682 -0.68 -11.74 41.92
C SER A 682 -0.71 -12.91 42.89
N ALA A 683 -0.51 -14.13 42.35
CA ALA A 683 0.32 -15.23 42.87
C ALA A 683 -0.26 -16.63 42.55
N ALA A 684 -0.24 -17.05 41.28
CA ALA A 684 -0.08 -18.46 40.87
C ALA A 684 -0.03 -18.57 39.33
N ASP A 685 0.79 -19.49 38.82
CA ASP A 685 1.01 -19.81 37.41
C ASP A 685 -0.16 -20.64 36.81
N LEU A 686 -1.40 -20.39 37.26
CA LEU A 686 -2.62 -21.18 37.00
C LEU A 686 -3.69 -20.34 36.28
N VAL A 687 -4.36 -20.93 35.30
CA VAL A 687 -5.45 -20.33 34.52
C VAL A 687 -6.73 -21.12 34.74
N GLU A 688 -7.82 -20.41 35.03
CA GLU A 688 -9.15 -21.02 35.07
C GLU A 688 -9.73 -21.17 33.67
N VAL A 689 -10.08 -22.40 33.30
CA VAL A 689 -10.55 -22.76 31.95
C VAL A 689 -11.76 -23.68 31.99
N ARG A 690 -12.56 -23.66 30.93
CA ARG A 690 -13.74 -24.53 30.72
C ARG A 690 -13.42 -25.58 29.65
N PRO A 691 -13.68 -26.88 29.87
CA PRO A 691 -13.49 -27.89 28.83
C PRO A 691 -14.50 -27.71 27.70
N VAL A 692 -14.03 -27.72 26.46
CA VAL A 692 -14.87 -27.68 25.24
C VAL A 692 -15.66 -28.97 25.09
N ASN A 693 -15.07 -30.09 25.50
CA ASN A 693 -15.70 -31.40 25.55
C ASN A 693 -15.13 -32.19 26.73
N SER A 694 -16.00 -32.67 27.61
CA SER A 694 -15.63 -33.40 28.84
C SER A 694 -14.94 -34.75 28.59
N ALA A 695 -15.17 -35.38 27.44
CA ALA A 695 -14.58 -36.68 27.10
C ALA A 695 -13.23 -36.57 26.35
N GLY A 696 -12.84 -35.36 25.94
CA GLY A 696 -11.75 -35.17 24.97
C GLY A 696 -12.11 -35.64 23.56
N LEU A 697 -11.41 -35.11 22.56
CA LEU A 697 -11.64 -35.46 21.17
C LEU A 697 -10.74 -36.63 20.77
N VAL A 698 -11.33 -37.79 20.49
CA VAL A 698 -10.60 -38.99 20.07
C VAL A 698 -10.42 -39.02 18.56
N LEU A 699 -9.17 -39.06 18.09
CA LEU A 699 -8.83 -39.21 16.67
C LEU A 699 -8.14 -40.56 16.43
N HIS A 700 -8.56 -41.26 15.37
CA HIS A 700 -8.04 -42.58 15.00
C HIS A 700 -7.21 -42.51 13.71
N ALA A 701 -5.96 -42.97 13.77
CA ALA A 701 -5.10 -43.08 12.59
C ALA A 701 -5.67 -44.09 11.56
N ALA A 702 -6.44 -45.09 12.02
CA ALA A 702 -7.08 -46.09 11.17
C ALA A 702 -8.04 -45.47 10.13
N ALA A 703 -8.68 -44.34 10.45
CA ALA A 703 -9.52 -43.61 9.50
C ALA A 703 -8.73 -43.15 8.26
N ALA A 704 -7.42 -42.95 8.41
CA ALA A 704 -6.53 -42.56 7.33
C ALA A 704 -6.01 -43.75 6.50
N LEU A 705 -6.26 -45.01 6.87
CA LEU A 705 -5.78 -46.20 6.14
C LEU A 705 -6.81 -46.82 5.20
N ALA A 706 -8.09 -46.54 5.39
CA ALA A 706 -9.20 -47.14 4.64
C ALA A 706 -9.19 -46.87 3.11
N ARG A 707 -8.22 -46.09 2.60
CA ARG A 707 -8.09 -45.73 1.16
C ARG A 707 -6.69 -45.88 0.56
N GLY A 708 -5.73 -46.56 1.19
CA GLY A 708 -4.42 -46.84 0.59
C GLY A 708 -3.36 -47.28 1.60
N GLY A 709 -2.68 -48.39 1.31
CA GLY A 709 -2.00 -49.29 2.26
C GLY A 709 -0.66 -48.86 2.88
N ALA A 710 -0.45 -47.58 3.19
CA ALA A 710 0.66 -47.15 4.06
C ALA A 710 0.30 -45.86 4.81
N LEU A 711 0.71 -45.72 6.08
CA LEU A 711 0.57 -44.44 6.81
C LEU A 711 1.54 -43.42 6.23
N GLY A 712 1.01 -42.43 5.52
CA GLY A 712 1.70 -41.18 5.28
C GLY A 712 1.66 -40.26 6.51
N PRO A 713 2.43 -39.16 6.51
CA PRO A 713 2.33 -38.13 7.55
C PRO A 713 0.90 -37.59 7.61
N LEU A 714 0.37 -37.37 8.82
CA LEU A 714 -0.98 -36.84 9.03
C LEU A 714 -0.92 -35.43 9.60
N CYS A 715 -2.02 -34.71 9.45
CA CYS A 715 -2.25 -33.39 10.03
C CYS A 715 -3.64 -33.33 10.63
N ILE A 716 -3.76 -32.68 11.78
CA ILE A 716 -5.02 -32.38 12.45
C ILE A 716 -5.31 -30.90 12.21
N THR A 717 -6.38 -30.58 11.50
CA THR A 717 -6.76 -29.20 11.19
C THR A 717 -7.97 -28.78 12.00
N PHE A 718 -7.88 -27.66 12.69
CA PHE A 718 -8.95 -26.98 13.41
C PHE A 718 -9.39 -25.79 12.58
N THR A 719 -10.65 -25.74 12.16
CA THR A 719 -11.21 -24.57 11.47
C THR A 719 -12.39 -24.04 12.28
N ALA A 720 -12.25 -22.83 12.81
CA ALA A 720 -13.33 -22.12 13.48
C ALA A 720 -14.01 -21.17 12.49
N GLN A 721 -15.34 -21.14 12.48
CA GLN A 721 -16.15 -20.30 11.62
C GLN A 721 -17.39 -19.82 12.38
N ALA A 722 -17.83 -18.58 12.13
CA ALA A 722 -19.09 -18.09 12.65
C ALA A 722 -20.26 -18.66 11.83
N LYS A 723 -21.29 -19.15 12.51
CA LYS A 723 -22.55 -19.60 11.89
C LYS A 723 -23.73 -19.06 12.66
N TRP A 724 -24.82 -18.82 11.95
CA TRP A 724 -26.12 -18.53 12.55
C TRP A 724 -26.81 -19.86 12.88
N ASN A 725 -27.29 -19.98 14.12
CA ASN A 725 -28.10 -21.13 14.54
C ASN A 725 -29.58 -20.93 14.15
N GLU A 726 -30.42 -21.95 14.38
CA GLU A 726 -31.87 -21.90 14.07
C GLU A 726 -32.63 -20.83 14.89
N ALA A 727 -32.02 -20.32 15.95
CA ALA A 727 -32.54 -19.23 16.79
C ALA A 727 -32.04 -17.83 16.36
N SER A 728 -31.34 -17.73 15.23
CA SER A 728 -30.73 -16.49 14.74
C SER A 728 -29.68 -15.87 15.68
N GLU A 729 -29.00 -16.69 16.47
CA GLU A 729 -27.84 -16.30 17.28
C GLU A 729 -26.53 -16.71 16.57
N ARG A 730 -25.47 -15.90 16.72
CA ARG A 730 -24.15 -16.21 16.18
C ARG A 730 -23.42 -17.16 17.10
N GLU A 731 -23.08 -18.33 16.58
CA GLU A 731 -22.28 -19.36 17.25
C GLU A 731 -20.95 -19.57 16.51
N VAL A 732 -19.90 -19.98 17.23
CA VAL A 732 -18.63 -20.35 16.61
C VAL A 732 -18.57 -21.87 16.46
N GLN A 733 -18.74 -22.34 15.23
CA GLN A 733 -18.57 -23.75 14.91
C GLN A 733 -17.08 -24.05 14.67
N VAL A 734 -16.54 -25.03 15.39
CA VAL A 734 -15.20 -25.56 15.16
C VAL A 734 -15.30 -26.94 14.52
N SER A 735 -14.67 -27.07 13.36
CA SER A 735 -14.48 -28.36 12.69
C SER A 735 -13.05 -28.83 12.90
N VAL A 736 -12.89 -30.07 13.36
CA VAL A 736 -11.62 -30.75 13.52
C VAL A 736 -11.54 -31.87 12.51
N GLN A 737 -10.52 -31.83 11.66
CA GLN A 737 -10.39 -32.78 10.56
C GLN A 737 -9.03 -33.46 10.62
N LEU A 738 -9.02 -34.76 10.37
CA LEU A 738 -7.81 -35.54 10.18
C LEU A 738 -7.54 -35.64 8.68
N VAL A 739 -6.33 -35.24 8.29
CA VAL A 739 -5.97 -35.00 6.89
C VAL A 739 -4.62 -35.66 6.59
N ARG A 740 -4.53 -36.40 5.49
CA ARG A 740 -3.29 -37.06 5.05
C ARG A 740 -2.40 -36.06 4.32
N LEU A 741 -1.21 -35.79 4.83
CA LEU A 741 -0.26 -34.92 4.15
C LEU A 741 0.25 -35.61 2.86
N PRO A 742 0.19 -34.94 1.70
CA PRO A 742 0.84 -35.45 0.50
C PRO A 742 2.36 -35.54 0.72
N SER A 743 3.02 -36.55 0.15
CA SER A 743 4.44 -36.86 0.37
C SER A 743 5.41 -35.89 -0.31
N VAL A 744 5.24 -34.59 -0.12
CA VAL A 744 6.09 -33.54 -0.69
C VAL A 744 6.71 -32.77 0.46
N GLY A 745 8.05 -32.85 0.57
CA GLY A 745 8.80 -32.19 1.62
C GLY A 745 8.59 -30.68 1.61
N GLY A 746 8.17 -30.12 2.75
CA GLY A 746 8.23 -28.69 3.02
C GLY A 746 6.94 -27.86 2.81
N ALA A 747 5.76 -28.46 2.66
CA ALA A 747 4.52 -27.69 2.55
C ALA A 747 4.15 -26.97 3.87
N ASP A 748 3.76 -25.69 3.80
CA ASP A 748 3.20 -24.96 4.93
C ASP A 748 1.83 -25.53 5.30
N ILE A 749 1.79 -26.22 6.43
CA ILE A 749 0.65 -26.99 6.93
C ILE A 749 -0.61 -26.11 7.10
N ALA A 750 -0.46 -24.80 7.31
CA ALA A 750 -1.58 -23.85 7.42
C ALA A 750 -2.28 -23.55 6.07
N SER A 751 -1.57 -23.70 4.95
CA SER A 751 -2.05 -23.42 3.58
C SER A 751 -2.71 -24.62 2.87
N LEU A 752 -2.90 -25.73 3.59
CA LEU A 752 -3.34 -26.98 3.01
C LEU A 752 -4.75 -26.85 2.40
N VAL A 753 -4.84 -26.93 1.06
CA VAL A 753 -6.12 -26.99 0.35
C VAL A 753 -6.71 -28.38 0.58
N LEU A 754 -7.81 -28.43 1.34
CA LEU A 754 -8.55 -29.66 1.59
C LEU A 754 -9.19 -30.14 0.28
N THR A 755 -8.60 -31.17 -0.32
CA THR A 755 -9.18 -31.86 -1.47
C THR A 755 -9.81 -33.17 -1.03
N PRO A 756 -10.84 -33.68 -1.74
CA PRO A 756 -11.55 -34.92 -1.36
C PRO A 756 -10.66 -36.17 -1.18
N GLY A 757 -9.45 -36.18 -1.75
CA GLY A 757 -8.49 -37.29 -1.66
C GLY A 757 -7.59 -37.28 -0.42
N VAL A 758 -7.60 -36.20 0.36
CA VAL A 758 -6.67 -35.94 1.47
C VAL A 758 -7.40 -36.06 2.82
N PHE A 759 -8.74 -36.06 2.82
CA PHE A 759 -9.57 -36.07 4.02
C PHE A 759 -9.84 -37.49 4.54
N CYS A 760 -9.62 -37.71 5.85
CA CYS A 760 -9.73 -39.01 6.51
C CYS A 760 -10.93 -39.09 7.47
N SER A 761 -11.15 -38.08 8.32
CA SER A 761 -12.29 -38.01 9.25
C SER A 761 -12.55 -36.56 9.70
N SER A 762 -13.78 -36.27 10.14
CA SER A 762 -14.16 -34.98 10.74
C SER A 762 -14.93 -35.16 12.04
N TYR A 763 -14.76 -34.17 12.91
CA TYR A 763 -15.57 -33.92 14.09
C TYR A 763 -15.96 -32.44 14.10
N GLU A 764 -17.15 -32.12 14.60
CA GLU A 764 -17.64 -30.75 14.69
C GLU A 764 -18.22 -30.52 16.09
N PHE A 765 -18.00 -29.33 16.61
CA PHE A 765 -18.60 -28.86 17.86
C PHE A 765 -18.78 -27.34 17.80
N VAL A 766 -19.59 -26.81 18.71
CA VAL A 766 -19.83 -25.38 18.86
C VAL A 766 -19.13 -24.89 20.12
N LEU A 767 -18.45 -23.76 20.04
CA LEU A 767 -17.93 -23.06 21.22
C LEU A 767 -19.07 -22.24 21.83
N GLN A 768 -19.31 -22.45 23.12
CA GLN A 768 -20.27 -21.69 23.93
C GLN A 768 -19.73 -20.34 24.36
#